data_AF-A0A9Q0RWZ7-F1
#
_entry.id   AF-A0A9Q0RWZ7-F1
#
_cell.length_a   1.000
_cell.length_b   1.000
_cell.length_c   1.000
_cell.angle_alpha   90.00
_cell.angle_beta   90.00
_cell.angle_gamma   90.00
#
_symmetry.space_group_name_H-M   'P 1'
#
loop_
_entity.id
_entity.type
_entity.pdbx_description
1 polymer ?
#
loop_
_entity_poly.entity_id
_entity_poly.type
_entity_poly.pdbx_seq_one_letter_code
_entity_poly.pdbx_strand_id
1 'polypeptide(L)'
;MFLIILCLFQVFQVHGLHCGRVNVTQPLIRGGNVTHRTEWPFIVALYRINPPGFICGGTLISVSHVLTAAHCVHWRHNSVKLSGQDVEVRLGAHNLTTVEEFGAVKRNVTEIIVHPDWKTYGDSFDADLAILVLSENVSFSNFIQPICLPVDDVVVDGALIDVRGTVVGWGLTENNTHYNDVPKKAEAMAISNTLCYRTEPEIITSSSLRSFCAKGVDGTPNKGDSGGGFFVVSQGTWIQYGIVSAVRTSETGYADLNSLSIYVNIKSFKSWIVEIVAEVGAELGESTTRVTLDCNYNLLKYDFVGIHYTCQFEELEIRNEHNEVTSITGTHAANYQNDNVESIEFSKGIMYALPVELGKFFRNVIALVILSPLGLKYIWRSNFENLENLKYLALCNNDIEMLNDDCLWDLPNLEKFYFDNNKLREIPERFFDENRKLVSLDMSYNQLAALPKHVFQHNILLKELSLQHNHIKAINQITFERNIHLSHIDLSENQLSQLPKDLFRNNLDLKFLYLHGNDLEWVDEQMFEMNVKLIFLSLGSNRLEHLNENLFKNNVFLRYLGLKNNFISTLSGKIFEKNVNLLAIDLSHNKLEYLPNYLFEKNLLLQMLFIGNNFLKALDEKLFITNTELYVVMLNENQLEKLPRNLLRNTKLEILDIIHNKFVEIDGEAFDNNTNVILINLSFNRLTSLPNGLFINNFQLKEVLIMNNSIKSLNEKMFESNTKLQYVNLSSNEFQTIPKRLFQHNLNIKSIVITKGSLRTLDTEIFEKNGRLEAIILSSNQLEFLPKHLLKNNLLLKEIDLRANLLKAIDESMFETNVFLEKANFALNKIEYLPRNLFSNNALLRSIDFSNNPIVGVEIDFSKLQKIESILFIMNPCIDAVFTTVSIDFYIYRNHYNNLTLFQDKLSTTCYL
;
A
#
# COMPACT_ATOMS: atom_id res chain seq x y z
N MET A 1 35.14 -8.89 10.61
CA MET A 1 34.69 -7.49 10.52
C MET A 1 33.32 -7.44 9.83
N PHE A 2 32.30 -8.06 10.44
CA PHE A 2 30.94 -8.18 9.85
C PHE A 2 29.89 -8.48 10.94
N LEU A 3 30.16 -8.08 12.19
CA LEU A 3 29.52 -8.63 13.39
C LEU A 3 29.38 -7.61 14.55
N ILE A 4 29.51 -6.31 14.24
CA ILE A 4 29.35 -5.19 15.21
C ILE A 4 28.11 -4.33 14.87
N ILE A 5 27.57 -4.46 13.66
CA ILE A 5 26.42 -3.70 13.15
C ILE A 5 25.08 -4.13 13.81
N LEU A 6 25.05 -5.27 14.52
CA LEU A 6 23.83 -5.86 15.07
C LEU A 6 23.41 -5.37 16.48
N CYS A 7 24.22 -4.54 17.17
CA CYS A 7 23.91 -4.12 18.56
C CYS A 7 23.27 -2.72 18.69
N LEU A 8 23.25 -1.89 17.65
CA LEU A 8 22.69 -0.53 17.71
C LEU A 8 21.20 -0.44 17.33
N PHE A 9 20.59 -1.53 16.86
CA PHE A 9 19.15 -1.60 16.54
C PHE A 9 18.22 -1.82 17.75
N GLN A 10 18.72 -1.64 18.99
CA GLN A 10 17.95 -1.84 20.23
C GLN A 10 18.13 -0.71 21.25
N VAL A 11 17.69 0.51 20.88
CA VAL A 11 16.87 1.40 21.72
C VAL A 11 15.85 2.09 20.81
N PHE A 12 14.59 1.68 20.89
CA PHE A 12 13.45 2.39 20.29
C PHE A 12 12.46 2.74 21.41
N GLN A 13 11.61 3.75 21.16
CA GLN A 13 10.90 4.55 22.19
C GLN A 13 11.88 5.48 22.95
N VAL A 14 11.56 6.75 23.28
CA VAL A 14 10.25 7.32 23.62
C VAL A 14 10.04 8.74 23.02
N HIS A 15 9.10 8.85 22.07
CA HIS A 15 8.13 9.96 21.89
C HIS A 15 8.55 11.31 21.23
N GLY A 16 8.13 11.51 19.97
CA GLY A 16 7.81 12.81 19.32
C GLY A 16 6.31 13.15 19.38
N LEU A 17 5.82 14.22 18.72
CA LEU A 17 4.43 14.72 18.86
C LEU A 17 3.35 13.73 18.38
N HIS A 18 2.13 13.85 18.90
CA HIS A 18 1.19 12.73 19.05
C HIS A 18 0.20 12.47 17.94
N CYS A 19 0.71 12.06 16.78
CA CYS A 19 -0.10 11.30 15.82
C CYS A 19 -0.34 9.86 16.31
N GLY A 20 -1.47 9.26 15.91
CA GLY A 20 -1.70 7.81 15.98
C GLY A 20 -1.86 7.20 17.38
N ARG A 21 -2.32 7.98 18.36
CA ARG A 21 -2.53 7.49 19.74
C ARG A 21 -3.96 7.08 20.06
N VAL A 22 -4.08 6.14 20.99
CA VAL A 22 -5.34 5.70 21.62
C VAL A 22 -5.10 5.50 23.13
N ASN A 23 -6.07 5.88 23.96
CA ASN A 23 -5.90 5.99 25.42
C ASN A 23 -6.39 4.76 26.24
N VAL A 24 -6.58 3.59 25.60
CA VAL A 24 -7.18 2.41 26.26
C VAL A 24 -6.39 1.13 25.99
N THR A 25 -5.96 0.44 27.04
CA THR A 25 -5.23 -0.83 26.97
C THR A 25 -5.78 -1.89 27.94
N GLN A 26 -6.86 -2.58 27.58
CA GLN A 26 -7.17 -3.95 28.05
C GLN A 26 -7.96 -4.73 26.97
N PRO A 27 -7.56 -5.96 26.61
CA PRO A 27 -8.35 -6.87 25.79
C PRO A 27 -9.10 -7.90 26.65
N LEU A 28 -10.42 -8.06 26.49
CA LEU A 28 -11.15 -9.27 26.94
C LEU A 28 -12.59 -9.36 26.36
N ILE A 29 -13.02 -10.59 26.07
CA ILE A 29 -14.41 -11.02 25.73
C ILE A 29 -14.86 -10.70 24.28
N ARG A 30 -15.98 -11.30 23.86
CA ARG A 30 -16.15 -12.05 22.60
C ARG A 30 -17.49 -11.75 21.93
N GLY A 31 -17.52 -10.89 20.91
CA GLY A 31 -18.76 -10.64 20.14
C GLY A 31 -18.80 -9.48 19.15
N GLY A 32 -17.73 -8.67 19.04
CA GLY A 32 -17.75 -7.43 18.25
C GLY A 32 -18.26 -6.26 19.11
N ASN A 33 -17.46 -5.19 19.22
CA ASN A 33 -17.71 -4.11 20.17
C ASN A 33 -18.03 -2.79 19.46
N VAL A 34 -19.02 -2.08 19.99
CA VAL A 34 -19.17 -0.62 19.80
C VAL A 34 -17.86 0.05 20.21
N THR A 35 -17.40 1.06 19.47
CA THR A 35 -16.18 1.79 19.83
C THR A 35 -16.38 2.59 21.13
N HIS A 36 -15.32 2.82 21.90
CA HIS A 36 -15.37 3.75 23.01
C HIS A 36 -15.01 5.19 22.58
N ARG A 37 -15.60 6.17 23.27
CA ARG A 37 -15.51 7.62 22.98
C ARG A 37 -14.10 8.22 22.87
N THR A 38 -13.08 7.54 23.37
CA THR A 38 -11.66 7.94 23.33
C THR A 38 -10.75 6.90 22.66
N GLU A 39 -11.34 5.92 21.97
CA GLU A 39 -10.63 4.82 21.34
C GLU A 39 -10.08 5.18 19.95
N TRP A 40 -10.73 6.12 19.25
CA TRP A 40 -10.37 6.55 17.89
C TRP A 40 -10.36 8.09 17.79
N PRO A 41 -9.52 8.81 18.56
CA PRO A 41 -9.59 10.27 18.72
C PRO A 41 -9.23 11.09 17.46
N PHE A 42 -8.96 10.43 16.33
CA PHE A 42 -8.58 11.04 15.06
C PHE A 42 -9.65 10.94 13.95
N ILE A 43 -10.78 10.27 14.20
CA ILE A 43 -11.90 10.27 13.24
C ILE A 43 -12.70 11.58 13.31
N VAL A 44 -13.23 12.00 12.17
CA VAL A 44 -13.96 13.27 12.00
C VAL A 44 -15.25 13.00 11.24
N ALA A 45 -16.36 13.60 11.69
CA ALA A 45 -17.65 13.51 11.01
C ALA A 45 -17.89 14.77 10.15
N LEU A 46 -18.19 14.58 8.86
CA LEU A 46 -18.47 15.67 7.91
C LEU A 46 -19.99 15.87 7.78
N TYR A 47 -20.44 17.12 7.92
CA TYR A 47 -21.84 17.51 7.78
C TYR A 47 -22.01 18.54 6.67
N ARG A 48 -23.04 18.35 5.85
CA ARG A 48 -23.57 19.40 5.00
C ARG A 48 -24.40 20.35 5.87
N ILE A 49 -24.30 21.65 5.62
CA ILE A 49 -25.07 22.68 6.33
C ILE A 49 -26.44 22.89 5.67
N ASN A 50 -26.51 22.90 4.33
CA ASN A 50 -27.74 23.14 3.58
C ASN A 50 -27.94 22.15 2.41
N PRO A 51 -28.94 21.24 2.45
CA PRO A 51 -29.73 20.87 3.63
C PRO A 51 -28.85 20.22 4.71
N PRO A 52 -29.22 20.33 6.01
CA PRO A 52 -28.40 19.81 7.10
C PRO A 52 -28.39 18.27 7.15
N GLY A 53 -27.21 17.67 7.24
CA GLY A 53 -27.08 16.20 7.40
C GLY A 53 -25.64 15.69 7.32
N PHE A 54 -25.38 14.53 7.92
CA PHE A 54 -24.10 13.82 7.81
C PHE A 54 -23.84 13.37 6.36
N ILE A 55 -22.59 13.50 5.91
CA ILE A 55 -22.13 13.14 4.57
C ILE A 55 -21.29 11.85 4.60
N CYS A 56 -20.17 11.92 5.33
CA CYS A 56 -19.03 11.01 5.22
C CYS A 56 -18.15 11.06 6.48
N GLY A 57 -17.26 10.07 6.60
CA GLY A 57 -16.12 10.13 7.49
C GLY A 57 -14.97 11.00 6.95
N GLY A 58 -14.04 11.29 7.84
CA GLY A 58 -12.76 11.92 7.57
C GLY A 58 -11.80 11.65 8.73
N THR A 59 -10.57 12.14 8.61
CA THR A 59 -9.51 11.94 9.61
C THR A 59 -8.72 13.21 9.83
N LEU A 60 -8.41 13.52 11.08
CA LEU A 60 -7.60 14.69 11.43
C LEU A 60 -6.12 14.37 11.18
N ILE A 61 -5.46 15.11 10.28
CA ILE A 61 -4.05 14.88 9.91
C ILE A 61 -3.09 15.96 10.43
N SER A 62 -3.61 17.12 10.87
CA SER A 62 -2.84 18.17 11.54
C SER A 62 -3.75 18.98 12.49
N VAL A 63 -3.29 20.12 13.02
CA VAL A 63 -4.14 21.01 13.84
C VAL A 63 -5.28 21.69 13.06
N SER A 64 -5.25 21.64 11.72
CA SER A 64 -6.13 22.44 10.86
C SER A 64 -6.57 21.77 9.55
N HIS A 65 -6.26 20.47 9.36
CA HIS A 65 -6.52 19.77 8.11
C HIS A 65 -7.19 18.40 8.34
N VAL A 66 -8.28 18.15 7.61
CA VAL A 66 -9.03 16.89 7.63
C VAL A 66 -8.96 16.21 6.27
N LEU A 67 -8.49 14.96 6.23
CA LEU A 67 -8.42 14.11 5.03
C LEU A 67 -9.74 13.32 4.86
N THR A 68 -10.27 13.27 3.65
CA THR A 68 -11.51 12.56 3.28
C THR A 68 -11.49 12.12 1.81
N ALA A 69 -12.57 11.49 1.32
CA ALA A 69 -12.71 11.08 -0.08
C ALA A 69 -13.25 12.23 -0.95
N ALA A 70 -12.83 12.30 -2.22
CA ALA A 70 -13.25 13.37 -3.13
C ALA A 70 -14.76 13.34 -3.41
N HIS A 71 -15.33 12.16 -3.61
CA HIS A 71 -16.76 11.99 -3.91
C HIS A 71 -17.70 12.47 -2.77
N CYS A 72 -17.19 12.62 -1.54
CA CYS A 72 -17.93 13.19 -0.41
C CYS A 72 -18.20 14.69 -0.57
N VAL A 73 -17.33 15.41 -1.29
CA VAL A 73 -17.39 16.88 -1.44
C VAL A 73 -17.50 17.34 -2.89
N HIS A 74 -17.43 16.42 -3.86
CA HIS A 74 -17.55 16.69 -5.29
C HIS A 74 -18.34 15.56 -5.98
N TRP A 75 -19.66 15.75 -6.13
CA TRP A 75 -20.58 14.70 -6.60
C TRP A 75 -20.39 14.33 -8.07
N ARG A 76 -20.28 13.02 -8.35
CA ARG A 76 -20.19 12.46 -9.72
C ARG A 76 -21.38 12.82 -10.61
N HIS A 77 -22.61 12.54 -10.18
CA HIS A 77 -23.79 12.57 -11.07
C HIS A 77 -24.17 13.96 -11.62
N ASN A 78 -23.57 15.04 -11.14
CA ASN A 78 -23.81 16.41 -11.61
C ASN A 78 -22.58 17.34 -11.55
N SER A 79 -21.39 16.82 -11.26
CA SER A 79 -20.13 17.58 -11.12
C SER A 79 -20.20 18.79 -10.18
N VAL A 80 -21.02 18.74 -9.12
CA VAL A 80 -21.12 19.82 -8.14
C VAL A 80 -20.09 19.62 -7.02
N LYS A 81 -19.12 20.52 -6.94
CA LYS A 81 -18.21 20.70 -5.79
C LYS A 81 -18.88 21.58 -4.72
N LEU A 82 -18.77 21.19 -3.45
CA LEU A 82 -19.20 22.02 -2.32
C LEU A 82 -18.27 23.20 -2.07
N SER A 83 -18.81 24.29 -1.51
CA SER A 83 -18.01 25.33 -0.85
C SER A 83 -17.59 24.86 0.55
N GLY A 84 -16.50 25.41 1.09
CA GLY A 84 -16.20 25.25 2.52
C GLY A 84 -17.35 25.77 3.40
N GLN A 85 -18.05 26.81 2.94
CA GLN A 85 -19.24 27.37 3.59
C GLN A 85 -20.47 26.44 3.58
N ASP A 86 -20.44 25.33 2.83
CA ASP A 86 -21.49 24.31 2.86
C ASP A 86 -21.18 23.16 3.85
N VAL A 87 -19.99 23.13 4.46
CA VAL A 87 -19.47 21.99 5.23
C VAL A 87 -19.06 22.41 6.65
N GLU A 88 -19.66 21.74 7.64
CA GLU A 88 -19.22 21.72 9.04
C GLU A 88 -18.50 20.39 9.29
N VAL A 89 -17.38 20.40 10.01
CA VAL A 89 -16.76 19.17 10.55
C VAL A 89 -16.88 19.12 12.07
N ARG A 90 -17.01 17.90 12.60
CA ARG A 90 -17.07 17.62 14.04
C ARG A 90 -15.95 16.67 14.44
N LEU A 91 -15.07 17.14 15.33
CA LEU A 91 -13.90 16.44 15.82
C LEU A 91 -14.11 16.03 17.28
N GLY A 92 -13.72 14.81 17.67
CA GLY A 92 -13.99 14.29 19.01
C GLY A 92 -15.48 14.06 19.33
N ALA A 93 -16.35 14.22 18.34
CA ALA A 93 -17.75 13.82 18.40
C ALA A 93 -17.85 12.30 18.27
N HIS A 94 -18.64 11.68 19.14
CA HIS A 94 -18.86 10.24 19.17
C HIS A 94 -20.32 9.86 18.91
N ASN A 95 -21.28 10.78 19.16
CA ASN A 95 -22.67 10.61 18.74
C ASN A 95 -23.09 11.67 17.70
N LEU A 96 -23.52 11.24 16.51
CA LEU A 96 -23.90 12.15 15.40
C LEU A 96 -25.14 13.02 15.68
N THR A 97 -26.02 12.61 16.60
CA THR A 97 -27.24 13.35 16.97
C THR A 97 -27.02 14.32 18.13
N THR A 98 -26.00 14.09 18.96
CA THR A 98 -25.67 14.97 20.09
C THR A 98 -25.09 16.29 19.57
N VAL A 99 -25.87 17.37 19.70
CA VAL A 99 -25.53 18.70 19.14
C VAL A 99 -24.28 19.30 19.81
N GLU A 100 -24.06 19.04 21.09
CA GLU A 100 -22.90 19.48 21.87
C GLU A 100 -22.47 18.33 22.81
N GLU A 101 -21.25 17.82 22.62
CA GLU A 101 -20.73 16.69 23.36
C GLU A 101 -19.40 17.07 24.04
N PHE A 102 -19.22 16.75 25.32
CA PHE A 102 -18.08 17.27 26.09
C PHE A 102 -16.73 16.89 25.47
N GLY A 103 -15.91 17.88 25.11
CA GLY A 103 -14.62 17.68 24.44
C GLY A 103 -14.68 17.46 22.93
N ALA A 104 -15.87 17.45 22.32
CA ALA A 104 -16.04 17.56 20.87
C ALA A 104 -15.99 19.03 20.43
N VAL A 105 -15.48 19.29 19.22
CA VAL A 105 -15.32 20.63 18.65
C VAL A 105 -15.91 20.68 17.24
N LYS A 106 -16.66 21.74 16.94
CA LYS A 106 -17.13 22.08 15.60
C LYS A 106 -16.14 23.02 14.92
N ARG A 107 -15.88 22.81 13.64
CA ARG A 107 -15.09 23.72 12.79
C ARG A 107 -15.79 23.93 11.45
N ASN A 108 -15.79 25.17 10.99
CA ASN A 108 -16.16 25.50 9.63
C ASN A 108 -14.98 25.18 8.71
N VAL A 109 -15.27 24.84 7.46
CA VAL A 109 -14.25 24.63 6.43
C VAL A 109 -14.02 25.95 5.68
N THR A 110 -12.78 26.43 5.61
CA THR A 110 -12.41 27.58 4.77
C THR A 110 -12.26 27.15 3.31
N GLU A 111 -11.56 26.04 3.07
CA GLU A 111 -11.29 25.54 1.73
C GLU A 111 -11.46 24.01 1.63
N ILE A 112 -11.97 23.58 0.48
CA ILE A 112 -12.10 22.17 0.09
C ILE A 112 -11.16 21.94 -1.09
N ILE A 113 -10.05 21.27 -0.86
CA ILE A 113 -9.01 21.02 -1.87
C ILE A 113 -9.16 19.56 -2.32
N VAL A 114 -9.64 19.38 -3.56
CA VAL A 114 -9.89 18.07 -4.17
C VAL A 114 -8.71 17.74 -5.08
N HIS A 115 -8.22 16.50 -5.06
CA HIS A 115 -7.07 16.11 -5.89
C HIS A 115 -7.33 16.37 -7.38
N PRO A 116 -6.40 17.00 -8.14
CA PRO A 116 -6.66 17.44 -9.51
C PRO A 116 -7.03 16.33 -10.49
N ASP A 117 -6.52 15.11 -10.27
CA ASP A 117 -6.84 13.93 -11.11
C ASP A 117 -8.24 13.34 -10.87
N TRP A 118 -8.99 13.77 -9.84
CA TRP A 118 -10.33 13.25 -9.54
C TRP A 118 -11.32 13.55 -10.67
N LYS A 119 -11.96 12.50 -11.20
CA LYS A 119 -12.91 12.62 -12.33
C LYS A 119 -14.33 12.34 -11.87
N THR A 120 -15.20 13.33 -12.08
CA THR A 120 -16.65 13.19 -11.83
C THR A 120 -17.40 12.46 -12.96
N TYR A 121 -16.73 12.08 -14.04
CA TYR A 121 -17.33 11.37 -15.18
C TYR A 121 -16.50 10.13 -15.58
N GLY A 122 -17.21 9.06 -15.94
CA GLY A 122 -16.62 7.72 -16.13
C GLY A 122 -16.47 6.94 -14.81
N ASP A 123 -16.15 5.65 -14.92
CA ASP A 123 -16.20 4.74 -13.77
C ASP A 123 -14.99 4.85 -12.82
N SER A 124 -13.86 5.39 -13.28
CA SER A 124 -12.58 5.48 -12.54
C SER A 124 -12.68 6.25 -11.21
N PHE A 125 -12.48 5.55 -10.08
CA PHE A 125 -12.30 6.14 -8.73
C PHE A 125 -10.82 6.43 -8.42
N ASP A 126 -9.96 6.57 -9.44
CA ASP A 126 -8.59 7.01 -9.23
C ASP A 126 -8.56 8.42 -8.62
N ALA A 127 -7.62 8.65 -7.70
CA ALA A 127 -7.47 9.90 -6.95
C ALA A 127 -8.74 10.42 -6.23
N ASP A 128 -9.55 9.52 -5.66
CA ASP A 128 -10.73 9.84 -4.84
C ASP A 128 -10.38 10.40 -3.44
N LEU A 129 -9.60 11.49 -3.37
CA LEU A 129 -9.23 12.15 -2.11
C LEU A 129 -9.38 13.67 -2.13
N ALA A 130 -9.70 14.22 -0.96
CA ALA A 130 -9.82 15.65 -0.70
C ALA A 130 -9.33 16.01 0.72
N ILE A 131 -8.84 17.23 0.88
CA ILE A 131 -8.46 17.82 2.16
C ILE A 131 -9.38 19.01 2.45
N LEU A 132 -9.84 19.11 3.69
CA LEU A 132 -10.64 20.21 4.21
C LEU A 132 -9.76 21.05 5.14
N VAL A 133 -9.58 22.32 4.80
CA VAL A 133 -8.86 23.31 5.63
C VAL A 133 -9.84 23.90 6.63
N LEU A 134 -9.49 23.92 7.92
CA LEU A 134 -10.36 24.39 8.99
C LEU A 134 -10.17 25.89 9.25
N SER A 135 -11.26 26.59 9.56
CA SER A 135 -11.24 28.03 9.82
C SER A 135 -10.47 28.45 11.09
N GLU A 136 -10.26 27.51 12.00
CA GLU A 136 -9.55 27.69 13.27
C GLU A 136 -8.84 26.39 13.63
N ASN A 137 -7.64 26.47 14.20
CA ASN A 137 -6.90 25.31 14.71
C ASN A 137 -7.72 24.58 15.81
N VAL A 138 -7.52 23.27 15.93
CA VAL A 138 -8.04 22.46 17.05
C VAL A 138 -6.92 22.11 18.04
N SER A 139 -7.19 22.31 19.33
CA SER A 139 -6.31 21.85 20.41
C SER A 139 -6.43 20.35 20.59
N PHE A 140 -5.32 19.62 20.59
CA PHE A 140 -5.33 18.18 20.84
C PHE A 140 -5.71 17.88 22.30
N SER A 141 -6.48 16.81 22.50
CA SER A 141 -7.04 16.38 23.79
C SER A 141 -7.27 14.87 23.82
N ASN A 142 -7.77 14.32 24.93
CA ASN A 142 -8.13 12.90 25.02
C ASN A 142 -9.25 12.46 24.05
N PHE A 143 -9.92 13.41 23.38
CA PHE A 143 -10.97 13.18 22.38
C PHE A 143 -10.56 13.57 20.95
N ILE A 144 -9.49 14.37 20.79
CA ILE A 144 -9.04 14.92 19.50
C ILE A 144 -7.52 14.75 19.40
N GLN A 145 -7.05 13.91 18.48
CA GLN A 145 -5.63 13.72 18.15
C GLN A 145 -5.48 13.62 16.62
N PRO A 146 -4.31 13.87 16.04
CA PRO A 146 -4.04 13.55 14.65
C PRO A 146 -3.80 12.04 14.45
N ILE A 147 -4.01 11.52 13.25
CA ILE A 147 -3.54 10.19 12.82
C ILE A 147 -2.17 10.31 12.14
N CYS A 148 -1.31 9.29 12.27
CA CYS A 148 -0.07 9.27 11.48
C CYS A 148 -0.38 8.84 10.05
N LEU A 149 0.31 9.44 9.07
CA LEU A 149 0.33 8.95 7.69
C LEU A 149 1.57 8.06 7.47
N PRO A 150 1.59 7.18 6.45
CA PRO A 150 2.75 6.33 6.14
C PRO A 150 3.83 7.15 5.41
N VAL A 151 4.52 8.02 6.16
CA VAL A 151 5.43 9.01 5.58
C VAL A 151 6.78 8.39 5.19
N ASP A 152 7.38 7.55 6.02
CA ASP A 152 8.76 7.03 5.84
C ASP A 152 8.88 5.50 6.08
N ASP A 153 10.08 4.94 5.88
CA ASP A 153 10.34 3.49 5.66
C ASP A 153 10.22 2.57 6.89
N VAL A 154 9.01 2.51 7.45
CA VAL A 154 8.60 1.43 8.36
C VAL A 154 8.45 0.14 7.55
N VAL A 155 9.43 -0.76 7.70
CA VAL A 155 9.65 -2.01 6.95
C VAL A 155 8.38 -2.87 6.73
N VAL A 156 7.66 -2.55 5.65
CA VAL A 156 6.94 -3.49 4.79
C VAL A 156 7.40 -3.17 3.37
N ASP A 157 8.63 -3.57 3.06
CA ASP A 157 9.24 -3.33 1.75
C ASP A 157 8.68 -4.34 0.74
N GLY A 158 7.54 -3.98 0.16
CA GLY A 158 6.66 -4.82 -0.63
C GLY A 158 5.30 -4.14 -0.83
N ALA A 159 4.46 -4.71 -1.70
CA ALA A 159 3.08 -4.24 -1.81
C ALA A 159 2.29 -4.55 -0.51
N LEU A 160 1.19 -3.83 -0.27
CA LEU A 160 0.29 -3.91 0.91
C LEU A 160 -0.43 -5.27 1.12
N ILE A 161 0.09 -6.36 0.56
CA ILE A 161 -0.47 -7.70 0.55
C ILE A 161 -0.43 -8.29 1.97
N ASP A 162 -1.53 -8.92 2.38
CA ASP A 162 -1.75 -9.59 3.67
C ASP A 162 -1.64 -8.68 4.92
N VAL A 163 -1.54 -7.37 4.73
CA VAL A 163 -1.54 -6.38 5.83
C VAL A 163 -2.95 -6.25 6.39
N ARG A 164 -3.12 -6.62 7.66
CA ARG A 164 -4.36 -6.39 8.41
C ARG A 164 -4.43 -4.96 8.95
N GLY A 165 -5.53 -4.28 8.68
CA GLY A 165 -5.88 -2.99 9.26
C GLY A 165 -7.29 -2.98 9.87
N THR A 166 -7.63 -1.88 10.52
CA THR A 166 -8.95 -1.60 11.09
C THR A 166 -9.55 -0.40 10.36
N VAL A 167 -10.81 -0.49 9.97
CA VAL A 167 -11.60 0.65 9.44
C VAL A 167 -12.63 1.07 10.48
N VAL A 168 -12.88 2.37 10.59
CA VAL A 168 -13.78 2.96 11.61
C VAL A 168 -14.60 4.08 11.00
N GLY A 169 -15.90 4.11 11.31
CA GLY A 169 -16.82 5.14 10.82
C GLY A 169 -18.26 4.95 11.29
N TRP A 170 -19.16 5.75 10.73
CA TRP A 170 -20.59 5.84 11.08
C TRP A 170 -21.53 5.31 9.97
N GLY A 171 -20.98 4.59 9.00
CA GLY A 171 -21.72 4.07 7.86
C GLY A 171 -22.86 3.12 8.22
N LEU A 172 -23.70 2.83 7.22
CA LEU A 172 -24.85 1.95 7.39
C LEU A 172 -24.41 0.53 7.81
N THR A 173 -25.01 0.01 8.87
CA THR A 173 -24.85 -1.41 9.24
C THR A 173 -25.95 -2.26 8.64
N GLU A 174 -25.72 -3.57 8.59
CA GLU A 174 -26.63 -4.63 8.15
C GLU A 174 -28.08 -4.45 8.63
N ASN A 175 -28.26 -3.95 9.86
CA ASN A 175 -29.58 -3.76 10.50
C ASN A 175 -30.03 -2.28 10.62
N ASN A 176 -29.61 -1.36 9.74
CA ASN A 176 -30.02 0.06 9.82
C ASN A 176 -30.27 0.74 8.46
N THR A 177 -31.34 1.55 8.37
CA THR A 177 -31.65 2.41 7.20
C THR A 177 -31.20 3.86 7.37
N HIS A 178 -30.63 4.20 8.53
CA HIS A 178 -30.02 5.48 8.84
C HIS A 178 -28.55 5.27 9.29
N TYR A 179 -27.72 6.31 9.18
CA TYR A 179 -26.34 6.26 9.67
C TYR A 179 -26.31 5.87 11.16
N ASN A 180 -25.27 5.15 11.58
CA ASN A 180 -25.14 4.80 12.99
C ASN A 180 -24.79 6.06 13.79
N ASP A 181 -25.55 6.36 14.83
CA ASP A 181 -25.26 7.51 15.71
C ASP A 181 -23.84 7.42 16.29
N VAL A 182 -23.40 6.21 16.64
CA VAL A 182 -22.12 5.91 17.30
C VAL A 182 -21.24 5.07 16.37
N PRO A 183 -19.93 5.38 16.21
CA PRO A 183 -19.11 4.73 15.20
C PRO A 183 -18.78 3.28 15.57
N LYS A 184 -18.74 2.43 14.55
CA LYS A 184 -18.31 1.03 14.66
C LYS A 184 -16.93 0.85 14.01
N LYS A 185 -16.29 -0.27 14.31
CA LYS A 185 -15.00 -0.68 13.74
C LYS A 185 -15.07 -2.09 13.17
N ALA A 186 -14.27 -2.36 12.15
CA ALA A 186 -14.09 -3.68 11.55
C ALA A 186 -12.62 -3.91 11.15
N GLU A 187 -12.15 -5.14 11.22
CA GLU A 187 -10.89 -5.55 10.62
C GLU A 187 -11.06 -5.86 9.12
N ALA A 188 -10.09 -5.44 8.32
CA ALA A 188 -9.98 -5.78 6.91
C ALA A 188 -8.52 -6.15 6.57
N MET A 189 -8.35 -7.10 5.66
CA MET A 189 -7.05 -7.58 5.19
C MET A 189 -6.80 -7.06 3.78
N ALA A 190 -5.79 -6.20 3.63
CA ALA A 190 -5.35 -5.74 2.34
C ALA A 190 -4.79 -6.91 1.52
N ILE A 191 -5.09 -6.94 0.23
CA ILE A 191 -4.76 -8.04 -0.67
C ILE A 191 -3.98 -7.52 -1.88
N SER A 192 -3.30 -8.42 -2.60
CA SER A 192 -2.64 -8.04 -3.84
C SER A 192 -3.64 -7.51 -4.85
N ASN A 193 -3.24 -6.47 -5.60
CA ASN A 193 -4.07 -5.95 -6.69
C ASN A 193 -4.42 -7.08 -7.68
N THR A 194 -3.50 -8.02 -7.93
CA THR A 194 -3.78 -9.26 -8.67
C THR A 194 -4.90 -10.10 -8.05
N LEU A 195 -4.93 -10.34 -6.74
CA LEU A 195 -6.03 -11.07 -6.10
C LEU A 195 -7.35 -10.28 -6.18
N CYS A 196 -7.31 -8.96 -6.02
CA CYS A 196 -8.48 -8.09 -6.24
C CYS A 196 -9.04 -8.23 -7.67
N TYR A 197 -8.16 -8.14 -8.68
CA TYR A 197 -8.49 -8.30 -10.09
C TYR A 197 -9.07 -9.68 -10.43
N ARG A 198 -8.77 -10.71 -9.61
CA ARG A 198 -9.30 -12.07 -9.80
C ARG A 198 -10.66 -12.29 -9.14
N THR A 199 -10.97 -11.54 -8.08
CA THR A 199 -12.20 -11.75 -7.28
C THR A 199 -13.38 -10.92 -7.79
N GLU A 200 -13.19 -9.61 -8.05
CA GLU A 200 -14.30 -8.69 -8.34
C GLU A 200 -14.06 -7.84 -9.61
N PRO A 201 -14.20 -8.40 -10.82
CA PRO A 201 -13.82 -7.72 -12.06
C PRO A 201 -14.64 -6.48 -12.44
N GLU A 202 -15.83 -6.29 -11.87
CA GLU A 202 -16.65 -5.09 -12.07
C GLU A 202 -16.13 -3.89 -11.27
N ILE A 203 -15.30 -4.13 -10.25
CA ILE A 203 -14.62 -3.11 -9.45
C ILE A 203 -13.31 -2.65 -10.15
N ILE A 204 -12.86 -3.32 -11.22
CA ILE A 204 -11.54 -3.03 -11.83
C ILE A 204 -11.53 -1.76 -12.68
N THR A 205 -12.57 -1.49 -13.47
CA THR A 205 -12.69 -0.25 -14.28
C THR A 205 -12.69 1.03 -13.42
N SER A 206 -12.89 0.84 -12.11
CA SER A 206 -12.86 1.86 -11.06
C SER A 206 -11.46 2.06 -10.43
N SER A 207 -10.48 1.20 -10.67
CA SER A 207 -9.24 1.13 -9.87
C SER A 207 -7.96 1.56 -10.60
N SER A 208 -6.91 1.96 -9.87
CA SER A 208 -5.59 2.30 -10.43
C SER A 208 -4.43 1.72 -9.61
N LEU A 209 -3.19 1.94 -10.06
CA LEU A 209 -1.97 1.64 -9.28
C LEU A 209 -1.82 2.51 -8.00
N ARG A 210 -2.63 3.58 -7.88
CA ARG A 210 -2.73 4.44 -6.70
C ARG A 210 -3.85 4.01 -5.74
N SER A 211 -4.43 2.84 -5.98
CA SER A 211 -5.44 2.19 -5.14
C SER A 211 -4.94 0.83 -4.66
N PHE A 212 -5.47 0.36 -3.54
CA PHE A 212 -5.38 -1.04 -3.12
C PHE A 212 -6.76 -1.56 -2.69
N CYS A 213 -6.90 -2.87 -2.58
CA CYS A 213 -8.14 -3.51 -2.13
C CYS A 213 -7.93 -4.21 -0.79
N ALA A 214 -8.99 -4.32 0.01
CA ALA A 214 -9.03 -5.22 1.17
C ALA A 214 -10.31 -6.05 1.21
N LYS A 215 -10.22 -7.31 1.68
CA LYS A 215 -11.39 -8.14 2.05
C LYS A 215 -11.71 -7.90 3.52
N GLY A 216 -13.00 -7.76 3.86
CA GLY A 216 -13.46 -7.74 5.24
C GLY A 216 -13.10 -9.02 5.99
N VAL A 217 -12.58 -8.88 7.22
CA VAL A 217 -12.26 -10.02 8.11
C VAL A 217 -13.45 -10.31 9.02
N ASP A 218 -13.93 -9.30 9.75
CA ASP A 218 -15.14 -9.36 10.59
C ASP A 218 -16.17 -8.25 10.29
N GLY A 219 -15.87 -7.36 9.34
CA GLY A 219 -16.80 -6.39 8.78
C GLY A 219 -16.27 -5.77 7.49
N THR A 220 -17.08 -4.94 6.83
CA THR A 220 -16.70 -4.22 5.60
C THR A 220 -17.29 -2.80 5.66
N PRO A 221 -16.59 -1.75 5.20
CA PRO A 221 -17.13 -0.38 5.22
C PRO A 221 -18.40 -0.27 4.38
N ASN A 222 -19.25 0.71 4.66
CA ASN A 222 -20.48 0.92 3.91
C ASN A 222 -20.74 2.43 3.66
N LYS A 223 -21.86 2.76 3.04
CA LYS A 223 -22.28 4.14 2.76
C LYS A 223 -22.26 4.98 4.06
N GLY A 224 -21.41 6.01 4.09
CA GLY A 224 -21.14 6.85 5.25
C GLY A 224 -19.76 6.64 5.88
N ASP A 225 -19.10 5.50 5.64
CA ASP A 225 -17.69 5.27 6.00
C ASP A 225 -16.72 5.80 4.93
N SER A 226 -17.22 6.16 3.75
CA SER A 226 -16.49 6.92 2.72
C SER A 226 -15.70 8.07 3.34
N GLY A 227 -14.44 8.22 2.94
CA GLY A 227 -13.53 9.21 3.53
C GLY A 227 -12.92 8.82 4.88
N GLY A 228 -13.44 7.79 5.55
CA GLY A 228 -12.82 7.16 6.72
C GLY A 228 -11.51 6.45 6.38
N GLY A 229 -10.74 6.10 7.42
CA GLY A 229 -9.39 5.57 7.26
C GLY A 229 -9.26 4.05 7.40
N PHE A 230 -8.32 3.47 6.66
CA PHE A 230 -7.78 2.13 6.90
C PHE A 230 -6.52 2.26 7.77
N PHE A 231 -6.64 1.91 9.05
CA PHE A 231 -5.61 2.13 10.07
C PHE A 231 -4.83 0.84 10.38
N VAL A 232 -3.51 0.90 10.39
CA VAL A 232 -2.62 -0.20 10.77
C VAL A 232 -1.80 0.23 11.98
N VAL A 233 -1.66 -0.64 12.99
CA VAL A 233 -0.78 -0.37 14.14
C VAL A 233 0.63 -0.89 13.87
N SER A 234 1.64 -0.02 13.99
CA SER A 234 3.05 -0.38 13.92
C SER A 234 3.82 0.21 15.11
N GLN A 235 4.61 -0.62 15.77
CA GLN A 235 5.38 -0.27 16.99
C GLN A 235 4.55 0.41 18.12
N GLY A 236 3.23 0.18 18.15
CA GLY A 236 2.29 0.80 19.10
C GLY A 236 1.67 2.13 18.65
N THR A 237 1.94 2.56 17.42
CA THR A 237 1.40 3.79 16.80
C THR A 237 0.45 3.44 15.67
N TRP A 238 -0.72 4.09 15.59
CA TRP A 238 -1.67 3.90 14.49
C TRP A 238 -1.31 4.77 13.28
N ILE A 239 -1.36 4.17 12.09
CA ILE A 239 -0.99 4.78 10.81
C ILE A 239 -2.11 4.54 9.80
N GLN A 240 -2.61 5.59 9.14
CA GLN A 240 -3.64 5.47 8.11
C GLN A 240 -3.02 5.19 6.74
N TYR A 241 -3.10 3.94 6.28
CA TYR A 241 -2.56 3.55 4.97
C TYR A 241 -3.50 3.82 3.80
N GLY A 242 -4.81 3.99 4.05
CA GLY A 242 -5.75 4.32 3.00
C GLY A 242 -7.01 5.08 3.43
N ILE A 243 -7.76 5.53 2.43
CA ILE A 243 -9.05 6.22 2.55
C ILE A 243 -10.12 5.33 1.91
N VAL A 244 -11.24 5.09 2.59
CA VAL A 244 -12.40 4.36 2.04
C VAL A 244 -12.96 5.14 0.84
N SER A 245 -12.86 4.55 -0.36
CA SER A 245 -13.30 5.18 -1.62
C SER A 245 -14.55 4.51 -2.18
N ALA A 246 -14.48 3.21 -2.50
CA ALA A 246 -15.58 2.48 -3.12
C ALA A 246 -15.80 1.13 -2.46
N VAL A 247 -17.07 0.76 -2.27
CA VAL A 247 -17.49 -0.55 -1.79
C VAL A 247 -18.57 -1.10 -2.71
N ARG A 248 -18.54 -2.40 -3.02
CA ARG A 248 -19.62 -3.05 -3.75
C ARG A 248 -20.84 -3.21 -2.83
N THR A 249 -21.83 -2.35 -3.01
CA THR A 249 -23.16 -2.57 -2.45
C THR A 249 -23.90 -3.67 -3.21
N SER A 250 -24.75 -4.41 -2.51
CA SER A 250 -25.79 -5.26 -3.07
C SER A 250 -26.80 -4.46 -3.92
N GLU A 251 -27.68 -5.17 -4.62
CA GLU A 251 -28.85 -4.57 -5.29
C GLU A 251 -29.83 -3.88 -4.30
N THR A 252 -29.69 -4.14 -3.00
CA THR A 252 -30.42 -3.49 -1.90
C THR A 252 -29.66 -2.35 -1.21
N GLY A 253 -28.47 -1.98 -1.70
CA GLY A 253 -27.73 -0.80 -1.25
C GLY A 253 -26.86 -0.99 0.01
N TYR A 254 -26.63 -2.23 0.45
CA TYR A 254 -25.81 -2.55 1.63
C TYR A 254 -24.49 -3.21 1.22
N ALA A 255 -23.41 -3.00 1.98
CA ALA A 255 -22.14 -3.70 1.78
C ALA A 255 -22.25 -5.19 2.19
N ASP A 256 -21.71 -6.09 1.37
CA ASP A 256 -21.53 -7.50 1.72
C ASP A 256 -20.28 -7.66 2.61
N LEU A 257 -20.40 -8.38 3.73
CA LEU A 257 -19.34 -8.69 4.71
C LEU A 257 -18.22 -9.60 4.14
N ASN A 258 -18.29 -10.00 2.88
CA ASN A 258 -17.21 -10.62 2.09
C ASN A 258 -16.65 -9.73 0.98
N SER A 259 -17.29 -8.61 0.66
CA SER A 259 -16.95 -7.83 -0.53
C SER A 259 -15.57 -7.17 -0.41
N LEU A 260 -14.98 -6.92 -1.58
CA LEU A 260 -13.76 -6.13 -1.66
C LEU A 260 -14.12 -4.64 -1.67
N SER A 261 -13.40 -3.87 -0.86
CA SER A 261 -13.45 -2.40 -0.88
C SER A 261 -12.19 -1.84 -1.52
N ILE A 262 -12.34 -0.81 -2.36
CA ILE A 262 -11.23 0.02 -2.86
C ILE A 262 -10.87 1.06 -1.80
N TYR A 263 -9.58 1.17 -1.53
CA TYR A 263 -8.98 2.23 -0.74
C TYR A 263 -8.04 3.05 -1.62
N VAL A 264 -8.08 4.38 -1.45
CA VAL A 264 -7.01 5.26 -1.95
C VAL A 264 -5.73 4.90 -1.20
N ASN A 265 -4.62 4.63 -1.90
CA ASN A 265 -3.33 4.36 -1.27
C ASN A 265 -2.68 5.69 -0.85
N ILE A 266 -2.67 6.02 0.45
CA ILE A 266 -2.14 7.31 0.91
C ILE A 266 -0.66 7.49 0.57
N LYS A 267 0.14 6.41 0.54
CA LYS A 267 1.56 6.48 0.11
C LYS A 267 1.70 6.95 -1.36
N SER A 268 0.70 6.67 -2.21
CA SER A 268 0.66 7.16 -3.61
C SER A 268 0.29 8.64 -3.76
N PHE A 269 -0.08 9.32 -2.68
CA PHE A 269 -0.44 10.74 -2.67
C PHE A 269 0.32 11.55 -1.60
N LYS A 270 1.41 11.00 -1.02
CA LYS A 270 2.25 11.63 0.02
C LYS A 270 2.53 13.11 -0.30
N SER A 271 3.10 13.38 -1.48
CA SER A 271 3.54 14.72 -1.87
C SER A 271 2.40 15.74 -1.88
N TRP A 272 1.26 15.41 -2.49
CA TRP A 272 0.09 16.29 -2.57
C TRP A 272 -0.55 16.57 -1.20
N ILE A 273 -0.59 15.56 -0.32
CA ILE A 273 -1.11 15.73 1.04
C ILE A 273 -0.18 16.63 1.87
N VAL A 274 1.14 16.44 1.74
CA VAL A 274 2.15 17.25 2.44
C VAL A 274 2.16 18.69 1.94
N GLU A 275 2.12 18.89 0.62
CA GLU A 275 2.06 20.20 -0.05
C GLU A 275 0.93 21.07 0.52
N ILE A 276 -0.30 20.56 0.52
CA ILE A 276 -1.49 21.28 0.99
C ILE A 276 -1.41 21.61 2.49
N VAL A 277 -1.02 20.65 3.33
CA VAL A 277 -0.97 20.85 4.79
C VAL A 277 0.01 21.95 5.20
N ALA A 278 0.95 22.30 4.31
CA ALA A 278 2.05 23.21 4.56
C ALA A 278 1.83 24.66 4.05
N GLU A 279 0.81 24.95 3.23
CA GLU A 279 0.65 26.30 2.62
C GLU A 279 0.02 27.37 3.54
N VAL A 280 -0.68 26.98 4.63
CA VAL A 280 -1.48 27.92 5.43
C VAL A 280 -0.75 28.40 6.69
N GLY A 281 -0.11 29.57 6.62
CA GLY A 281 0.32 30.37 7.78
C GLY A 281 1.70 31.02 7.62
N ALA A 282 1.73 32.36 7.56
CA ALA A 282 2.96 33.15 7.57
C ALA A 282 2.72 34.61 7.98
N GLU A 283 3.36 35.06 9.06
CA GLU A 283 3.82 36.44 9.30
C GLU A 283 4.88 36.41 10.44
N LEU A 284 5.57 37.52 10.73
CA LEU A 284 6.89 37.53 11.42
C LEU A 284 6.92 38.30 12.74
N GLY A 285 7.71 37.80 13.70
CA GLY A 285 8.02 38.41 14.99
C GLY A 285 9.36 37.89 15.55
N GLU A 286 10.16 38.77 16.17
CA GLU A 286 11.50 38.44 16.69
C GLU A 286 11.45 37.57 17.97
N SER A 287 12.55 36.89 18.32
CA SER A 287 12.59 35.95 19.45
C SER A 287 13.58 36.35 20.55
N THR A 288 13.07 36.57 21.77
CA THR A 288 13.89 36.82 22.97
C THR A 288 14.25 35.50 23.65
N THR A 289 15.46 34.98 23.39
CA THR A 289 15.91 33.70 23.98
C THR A 289 16.33 33.88 25.44
N ARG A 290 15.82 33.03 26.35
CA ARG A 290 16.21 33.00 27.77
C ARG A 290 16.50 31.58 28.23
N VAL A 291 17.79 31.26 28.37
CA VAL A 291 18.25 29.91 28.75
C VAL A 291 18.39 29.78 30.26
N THR A 292 17.70 28.80 30.82
CA THR A 292 17.93 28.25 32.17
C THR A 292 18.12 26.74 32.01
N LEU A 293 18.93 26.10 32.85
CA LEU A 293 19.12 24.66 32.83
C LEU A 293 18.78 24.05 34.18
N ASP A 294 17.95 23.02 34.14
CA ASP A 294 17.92 21.97 35.14
C ASP A 294 17.83 20.61 34.42
N CYS A 295 18.52 19.60 34.96
CA CYS A 295 18.83 18.35 34.24
C CYS A 295 18.30 17.13 35.00
N ASN A 296 17.08 16.69 34.70
CA ASN A 296 16.55 15.46 35.28
C ASN A 296 17.13 14.19 34.62
N TYR A 297 17.44 13.19 35.45
CA TYR A 297 18.21 12.00 35.08
C TYR A 297 17.35 10.85 34.57
N ASN A 298 17.69 10.30 33.40
CA ASN A 298 17.30 8.95 32.99
C ASN A 298 18.52 8.11 32.58
N LEU A 299 18.99 7.25 33.50
CA LEU A 299 20.14 6.34 33.29
C LEU A 299 19.72 5.11 32.48
N LEU A 300 19.75 5.20 31.15
CA LEU A 300 19.28 4.13 30.25
C LEU A 300 20.27 3.70 29.14
N LYS A 301 21.57 3.57 29.47
CA LYS A 301 22.38 2.40 29.07
C LYS A 301 23.77 2.38 29.73
N TYR A 302 24.28 1.17 29.96
CA TYR A 302 25.71 0.90 30.09
C TYR A 302 26.17 0.23 28.80
N ASP A 303 27.14 0.84 28.13
CA ASP A 303 27.95 0.18 27.08
C ASP A 303 29.43 0.50 27.35
N PHE A 304 30.34 -0.36 26.89
CA PHE A 304 31.69 -0.48 27.47
C PHE A 304 32.72 0.61 27.06
N VAL A 305 32.28 1.72 26.47
CA VAL A 305 33.15 2.79 25.94
C VAL A 305 32.57 4.18 26.26
N GLY A 306 32.88 4.71 27.44
CA GLY A 306 32.42 6.04 27.89
C GLY A 306 30.99 6.05 28.45
N ILE A 307 30.69 7.06 29.28
CA ILE A 307 29.34 7.27 29.82
C ILE A 307 28.73 8.45 29.06
N HIS A 308 27.88 8.17 28.07
CA HIS A 308 27.08 9.19 27.40
C HIS A 308 25.78 9.43 28.17
N TYR A 309 25.53 10.68 28.56
CA TYR A 309 24.29 11.08 29.25
C TYR A 309 23.33 11.70 28.23
N THR A 310 22.09 11.24 28.20
CA THR A 310 20.99 11.93 27.50
C THR A 310 20.24 12.78 28.51
N CYS A 311 20.27 14.10 28.34
CA CYS A 311 19.43 15.01 29.13
C CYS A 311 18.18 15.37 28.32
N GLN A 312 17.02 15.25 28.98
CA GLN A 312 15.79 15.90 28.55
C GLN A 312 15.72 17.23 29.31
N PHE A 313 15.67 18.35 28.58
CA PHE A 313 15.54 19.66 29.20
C PHE A 313 14.07 19.87 29.60
N GLU A 314 13.77 20.01 30.89
CA GLU A 314 12.39 20.21 31.36
C GLU A 314 11.89 21.65 31.16
N GLU A 315 12.78 22.66 31.22
CA GLU A 315 12.43 24.08 31.05
C GLU A 315 13.41 24.89 30.16
N LEU A 316 13.84 24.37 29.00
CA LEU A 316 14.52 25.22 27.99
C LEU A 316 13.48 25.95 27.11
N GLU A 317 12.79 26.92 27.69
CA GLU A 317 11.78 27.72 26.98
C GLU A 317 12.39 28.67 25.94
N ILE A 318 12.52 28.20 24.70
CA ILE A 318 12.62 29.07 23.52
C ILE A 318 11.20 29.49 23.13
N ARG A 319 10.61 30.39 23.93
CA ARG A 319 9.33 31.02 23.64
C ARG A 319 9.51 32.39 22.99
N ASN A 320 8.83 32.59 21.87
CA ASN A 320 8.31 33.89 21.48
C ASN A 320 6.85 33.70 21.03
N GLU A 321 6.25 34.72 20.42
CA GLU A 321 4.86 34.67 19.92
C GLU A 321 4.61 33.68 18.76
N HIS A 322 5.65 33.03 18.21
CA HIS A 322 5.56 32.09 17.07
C HIS A 322 6.30 30.75 17.28
N ASN A 323 7.11 30.62 18.33
CA ASN A 323 7.87 29.41 18.67
C ASN A 323 7.35 28.82 19.99
N GLU A 324 6.75 27.63 19.92
CA GLU A 324 6.36 26.79 21.06
C GLU A 324 7.15 25.47 21.02
N VAL A 325 8.46 25.55 21.29
CA VAL A 325 9.33 24.36 21.38
C VAL A 325 9.08 23.64 22.72
N THR A 326 8.67 22.38 22.67
CA THR A 326 8.20 21.60 23.85
C THR A 326 9.04 20.37 24.17
N SER A 327 10.10 20.10 23.40
CA SER A 327 11.03 19.00 23.65
C SER A 327 12.35 19.26 22.96
N ILE A 328 13.41 19.33 23.76
CA ILE A 328 14.79 19.35 23.29
C ILE A 328 15.53 18.20 23.99
N THR A 329 16.38 17.52 23.24
CA THR A 329 17.23 16.42 23.74
C THR A 329 18.69 16.69 23.36
N GLY A 330 19.61 16.37 24.26
CA GLY A 330 21.04 16.56 24.01
C GLY A 330 21.93 15.57 24.77
N THR A 331 23.08 15.28 24.16
CA THR A 331 24.12 14.42 24.75
C THR A 331 25.23 15.25 25.40
N HIS A 332 25.61 14.92 26.63
CA HIS A 332 26.67 15.63 27.36
C HIS A 332 27.96 14.79 27.51
N ALA A 333 29.11 15.44 27.32
CA ALA A 333 30.45 14.82 27.45
C ALA A 333 30.83 14.51 28.92
N ALA A 334 30.67 15.47 29.83
CA ALA A 334 30.77 15.32 31.29
C ALA A 334 30.30 16.59 32.01
N ASN A 335 29.75 16.47 33.23
CA ASN A 335 29.29 17.57 34.11
C ASN A 335 28.17 18.48 33.55
N TYR A 336 27.37 19.04 34.47
CA TYR A 336 26.21 19.90 34.21
C TYR A 336 26.58 21.33 33.73
N GLN A 337 27.30 21.44 32.62
CA GLN A 337 27.59 22.73 32.00
C GLN A 337 27.25 22.71 30.51
N ASN A 338 26.77 23.87 30.05
CA ASN A 338 26.28 24.12 28.69
C ASN A 338 27.35 23.84 27.62
N ASP A 339 28.60 24.18 27.91
CA ASP A 339 29.75 23.94 27.04
C ASP A 339 30.09 22.46 26.86
N ASN A 340 29.39 21.53 27.53
CA ASN A 340 29.58 20.08 27.36
C ASN A 340 28.47 19.41 26.53
N VAL A 341 27.52 20.17 25.96
CA VAL A 341 26.50 19.66 25.04
C VAL A 341 27.13 19.41 23.66
N GLU A 342 27.11 18.15 23.22
CA GLU A 342 27.63 17.72 21.92
C GLU A 342 26.54 17.67 20.84
N SER A 343 25.28 17.43 21.21
CA SER A 343 24.16 17.38 20.27
C SER A 343 22.92 18.12 20.79
N ILE A 344 22.15 18.70 19.86
CA ILE A 344 20.84 19.31 20.10
C ILE A 344 19.86 18.75 19.07
N GLU A 345 18.76 18.16 19.54
CA GLU A 345 17.62 17.75 18.73
C GLU A 345 16.36 18.50 19.15
N PHE A 346 15.64 19.08 18.18
CA PHE A 346 14.31 19.65 18.36
C PHE A 346 13.27 18.68 17.75
N SER A 347 12.47 18.04 18.62
CA SER A 347 11.60 16.90 18.24
C SER A 347 10.12 17.06 18.60
N LYS A 348 9.74 18.17 19.27
CA LYS A 348 8.33 18.56 19.48
C LYS A 348 8.17 20.08 19.54
N GLY A 349 7.09 20.56 18.94
CA GLY A 349 6.65 21.95 19.06
C GLY A 349 6.26 22.56 17.72
N ILE A 350 6.16 23.88 17.71
CA ILE A 350 6.15 24.71 16.50
C ILE A 350 7.37 25.62 16.59
N MET A 351 8.13 25.75 15.50
CA MET A 351 9.30 26.62 15.40
C MET A 351 9.30 27.27 14.01
N TYR A 352 8.78 28.49 13.92
CA TYR A 352 8.67 29.23 12.66
C TYR A 352 10.03 29.72 12.13
N ALA A 353 10.94 30.05 13.06
CA ALA A 353 12.31 30.46 12.77
C ALA A 353 13.28 29.88 13.81
N LEU A 354 14.52 29.57 13.39
CA LEU A 354 15.56 29.08 14.31
C LEU A 354 15.86 30.10 15.42
N PRO A 355 16.32 29.65 16.61
CA PRO A 355 16.69 30.55 17.69
C PRO A 355 17.95 31.35 17.31
N VAL A 356 17.94 32.66 17.51
CA VAL A 356 19.13 33.50 17.37
C VAL A 356 20.04 33.31 18.60
N GLU A 357 21.35 33.44 18.43
CA GLU A 357 22.35 33.34 19.52
C GLU A 357 22.54 31.95 20.15
N LEU A 358 22.04 30.86 19.53
CA LEU A 358 22.12 29.50 20.08
C LEU A 358 23.58 29.09 20.44
N GLY A 359 24.54 29.45 19.59
CA GLY A 359 25.96 29.20 19.83
C GLY A 359 26.59 29.98 20.99
N LYS A 360 25.96 31.05 21.51
CA LYS A 360 26.43 31.69 22.75
C LYS A 360 26.27 30.77 23.95
N PHE A 361 25.23 29.93 23.92
CA PHE A 361 24.86 29.00 24.98
C PHE A 361 25.49 27.62 24.79
N PHE A 362 25.63 27.11 23.56
CA PHE A 362 26.03 25.73 23.29
C PHE A 362 27.22 25.64 22.29
N ARG A 363 28.38 26.17 22.70
CA ARG A 363 29.56 26.42 21.84
C ARG A 363 30.22 25.18 21.23
N ASN A 364 30.06 24.02 21.87
CA ASN A 364 30.75 22.77 21.51
C ASN A 364 29.85 21.74 20.82
N VAL A 365 28.66 22.16 20.37
CA VAL A 365 27.73 21.29 19.64
C VAL A 365 28.33 20.87 18.30
N ILE A 366 28.40 19.55 18.10
CA ILE A 366 28.83 18.91 16.85
C ILE A 366 27.63 18.46 15.99
N ALA A 367 26.42 18.35 16.55
CA ALA A 367 25.21 17.97 15.82
C ALA A 367 23.98 18.81 16.22
N LEU A 368 23.31 19.42 15.23
CA LEU A 368 22.04 20.13 15.40
C LEU A 368 20.98 19.52 14.47
N VAL A 369 19.84 19.15 15.04
CA VAL A 369 18.93 18.17 14.44
C VAL A 369 17.48 18.62 14.53
N ILE A 370 16.83 18.75 13.39
CA ILE A 370 15.38 18.84 13.23
C ILE A 370 15.00 17.78 12.18
N LEU A 371 14.29 16.74 12.61
CA LEU A 371 13.80 15.65 11.75
C LEU A 371 12.27 15.61 11.66
N SER A 372 11.59 16.10 12.71
CA SER A 372 10.13 16.21 12.73
C SER A 372 9.70 17.59 12.19
N PRO A 373 8.56 17.70 11.51
CA PRO A 373 8.07 18.98 11.03
C PRO A 373 7.74 19.91 12.20
N LEU A 374 8.47 21.02 12.30
CA LEU A 374 8.22 22.11 13.24
C LEU A 374 7.63 23.35 12.56
N GLY A 375 7.54 23.35 11.21
CA GLY A 375 7.06 24.50 10.43
C GLY A 375 8.13 25.60 10.25
N LEU A 376 9.41 25.22 10.26
CA LEU A 376 10.53 26.15 10.13
C LEU A 376 10.55 26.75 8.72
N LYS A 377 10.42 28.08 8.60
CA LYS A 377 10.35 28.80 7.32
C LYS A 377 11.60 29.62 7.02
N TYR A 378 12.35 30.02 8.05
CA TYR A 378 13.50 30.92 7.94
C TYR A 378 14.70 30.44 8.74
N ILE A 379 15.87 30.48 8.11
CA ILE A 379 17.17 30.37 8.78
C ILE A 379 18.06 31.54 8.36
N TRP A 380 18.79 32.10 9.31
CA TRP A 380 19.70 33.21 9.14
C TRP A 380 21.07 32.85 9.71
N ARG A 381 22.12 33.50 9.20
CA ARG A 381 23.49 33.33 9.69
C ARG A 381 23.62 33.49 11.21
N SER A 382 22.89 34.43 11.80
CA SER A 382 22.88 34.71 13.25
C SER A 382 22.26 33.57 14.12
N ASN A 383 21.65 32.55 13.51
CA ASN A 383 21.30 31.31 14.21
C ASN A 383 22.52 30.42 14.46
N PHE A 384 23.56 30.54 13.63
CA PHE A 384 24.73 29.66 13.61
C PHE A 384 26.01 30.32 14.16
N GLU A 385 25.94 31.60 14.54
CA GLU A 385 27.05 32.35 15.13
C GLU A 385 27.59 31.64 16.39
N ASN A 386 28.91 31.43 16.46
CA ASN A 386 29.63 30.68 17.51
C ASN A 386 29.38 29.15 17.53
N LEU A 387 28.75 28.55 16.50
CA LEU A 387 28.63 27.08 16.33
C LEU A 387 29.77 26.50 15.45
N GLU A 388 30.99 27.04 15.57
CA GLU A 388 32.14 26.64 14.72
C GLU A 388 32.42 25.13 14.74
N ASN A 389 32.10 24.43 15.84
CA ASN A 389 32.32 22.99 16.02
C ASN A 389 31.33 22.09 15.26
N LEU A 390 30.26 22.66 14.69
CA LEU A 390 29.16 21.89 14.11
C LEU A 390 29.62 21.06 12.89
N LYS A 391 29.33 19.76 12.94
CA LYS A 391 29.65 18.77 11.90
C LYS A 391 28.42 18.23 11.21
N TYR A 392 27.29 18.14 11.91
CA TYR A 392 26.04 17.61 11.41
C TYR A 392 24.93 18.65 11.60
N LEU A 393 24.29 19.04 10.50
CA LEU A 393 23.10 19.89 10.51
C LEU A 393 21.99 19.21 9.71
N ALA A 394 20.87 18.91 10.38
CA ALA A 394 19.67 18.39 9.74
C ALA A 394 18.50 19.35 10.00
N LEU A 395 17.81 19.76 8.93
CA LEU A 395 16.66 20.66 8.93
C LEU A 395 15.47 20.06 8.13
N CYS A 396 15.41 18.73 8.12
CA CYS A 396 14.51 17.89 7.33
C CYS A 396 13.03 18.15 7.64
N ASN A 397 12.14 17.93 6.67
CA ASN A 397 10.68 17.99 6.84
C ASN A 397 10.15 19.37 7.28
N ASN A 398 10.61 20.47 6.68
CA ASN A 398 10.22 21.83 7.07
C ASN A 398 9.70 22.68 5.88
N ASP A 399 9.47 23.97 6.12
CA ASP A 399 8.78 24.90 5.22
C ASP A 399 9.73 25.92 4.57
N ILE A 400 11.04 25.66 4.53
CA ILE A 400 12.03 26.66 4.11
C ILE A 400 11.99 26.83 2.59
N GLU A 401 11.46 27.97 2.13
CA GLU A 401 11.32 28.32 0.70
C GLU A 401 12.58 28.95 0.08
N MET A 402 13.42 29.59 0.90
CA MET A 402 14.55 30.42 0.46
C MET A 402 15.73 30.33 1.42
N LEU A 403 16.93 30.56 0.91
CA LEU A 403 18.19 30.61 1.66
C LEU A 403 18.99 31.86 1.26
N ASN A 404 19.63 32.53 2.22
CA ASN A 404 20.59 33.60 1.93
C ASN A 404 21.99 32.98 1.74
N ASP A 405 22.81 33.56 0.86
CA ASP A 405 24.17 33.09 0.53
C ASP A 405 25.06 32.79 1.75
N ASP A 406 24.93 33.54 2.85
CA ASP A 406 25.85 33.51 3.98
C ASP A 406 25.38 32.72 5.21
N CYS A 407 24.19 32.08 5.16
CA CYS A 407 23.61 31.41 6.33
C CYS A 407 24.49 30.29 6.91
N LEU A 408 25.29 29.58 6.09
CA LEU A 408 26.18 28.50 6.56
C LEU A 408 27.66 28.91 6.67
N TRP A 409 28.02 30.17 6.45
CA TRP A 409 29.43 30.59 6.39
C TRP A 409 30.18 30.46 7.72
N ASP A 410 29.47 30.59 8.85
CA ASP A 410 30.06 30.43 10.19
C ASP A 410 30.15 28.95 10.64
N LEU A 411 29.92 28.00 9.72
CA LEU A 411 29.99 26.54 9.95
C LEU A 411 31.15 25.87 9.16
N PRO A 412 32.42 26.25 9.38
CA PRO A 412 33.56 25.77 8.58
C PRO A 412 33.91 24.28 8.83
N ASN A 413 33.37 23.67 9.88
CA ASN A 413 33.58 22.25 10.22
C ASN A 413 32.45 21.32 9.73
N LEU A 414 31.45 21.83 9.01
CA LEU A 414 30.28 21.06 8.58
C LEU A 414 30.67 19.90 7.66
N GLU A 415 30.37 18.68 8.08
CA GLU A 415 30.66 17.40 7.40
C GLU A 415 29.40 16.79 6.77
N LYS A 416 28.22 17.10 7.30
CA LYS A 416 26.90 16.63 6.80
C LYS A 416 25.86 17.74 6.89
N PHE A 417 25.11 17.93 5.79
CA PHE A 417 23.96 18.83 5.74
C PHE A 417 22.77 18.11 5.10
N TYR A 418 21.68 17.93 5.85
CA TYR A 418 20.44 17.34 5.36
C TYR A 418 19.33 18.39 5.41
N PHE A 419 18.70 18.60 4.26
CA PHE A 419 17.73 19.66 3.98
C PHE A 419 16.54 19.13 3.16
N ASP A 420 16.32 17.82 3.24
CA ASP A 420 15.27 17.10 2.54
C ASP A 420 13.87 17.50 3.00
N ASN A 421 12.89 17.30 2.11
CA ASN A 421 11.48 17.62 2.31
C ASN A 421 11.27 19.05 2.83
N ASN A 422 11.69 20.01 2.02
CA ASN A 422 11.56 21.45 2.22
C ASN A 422 10.99 22.10 0.94
N LYS A 423 10.89 23.44 0.88
CA LYS A 423 10.25 24.16 -0.24
C LYS A 423 11.24 24.95 -1.11
N LEU A 424 12.53 24.63 -1.04
CA LEU A 424 13.58 25.45 -1.62
C LEU A 424 13.50 25.51 -3.14
N ARG A 425 13.35 26.73 -3.70
CA ARG A 425 13.24 26.94 -5.17
C ARG A 425 14.57 27.12 -5.88
N GLU A 426 15.57 27.64 -5.18
CA GLU A 426 16.93 27.86 -5.70
C GLU A 426 17.99 27.74 -4.60
N ILE A 427 19.21 27.34 -4.96
CA ILE A 427 20.38 27.41 -4.08
C ILE A 427 21.18 28.66 -4.49
N PRO A 428 21.59 29.56 -3.57
CA PRO A 428 22.47 30.66 -3.91
C PRO A 428 23.84 30.19 -4.43
N GLU A 429 24.44 30.92 -5.38
CA GLU A 429 25.65 30.45 -6.09
C GLU A 429 26.85 30.17 -5.15
N ARG A 430 26.92 30.88 -4.01
CA ARG A 430 28.04 30.81 -3.06
C ARG A 430 27.69 30.14 -1.71
N PHE A 431 26.51 29.52 -1.62
CA PHE A 431 25.95 29.01 -0.37
C PHE A 431 26.87 28.04 0.40
N PHE A 432 27.62 27.17 -0.32
CA PHE A 432 28.50 26.16 0.27
C PHE A 432 30.00 26.50 0.24
N ASP A 433 30.39 27.74 -0.09
CA ASP A 433 31.79 28.12 -0.36
C ASP A 433 32.76 27.83 0.81
N GLU A 434 32.31 28.01 2.05
CA GLU A 434 33.14 27.80 3.25
C GLU A 434 32.94 26.46 3.95
N ASN A 435 31.91 25.68 3.58
CA ASN A 435 31.65 24.34 4.13
C ASN A 435 32.55 23.28 3.45
N ARG A 436 33.86 23.54 3.42
CA ARG A 436 34.88 22.79 2.68
C ARG A 436 35.08 21.35 3.17
N LYS A 437 34.54 21.01 4.34
CA LYS A 437 34.56 19.66 4.91
C LYS A 437 33.35 18.79 4.55
N LEU A 438 32.36 19.32 3.84
CA LEU A 438 31.10 18.62 3.54
C LEU A 438 31.36 17.30 2.80
N VAL A 439 30.83 16.19 3.35
CA VAL A 439 30.98 14.81 2.88
C VAL A 439 29.66 14.23 2.39
N SER A 440 28.54 14.63 2.98
CA SER A 440 27.19 14.14 2.67
C SER A 440 26.22 15.31 2.61
N LEU A 441 25.47 15.41 1.51
CA LEU A 441 24.49 16.47 1.27
C LEU A 441 23.17 15.85 0.78
N ASP A 442 22.07 16.16 1.46
CA ASP A 442 20.72 15.86 0.98
C ASP A 442 19.91 17.15 0.84
N MET A 443 19.34 17.39 -0.34
CA MET A 443 18.37 18.44 -0.62
C MET A 443 17.24 17.89 -1.51
N SER A 444 16.90 16.61 -1.33
CA SER A 444 15.78 15.95 -2.02
C SER A 444 14.42 16.48 -1.56
N TYR A 445 13.35 16.17 -2.30
CA TYR A 445 11.99 16.63 -2.01
C TYR A 445 11.94 18.16 -1.77
N ASN A 446 12.40 18.92 -2.76
CA ASN A 446 12.43 20.38 -2.77
C ASN A 446 11.91 20.90 -4.12
N GLN A 447 11.92 22.23 -4.34
CA GLN A 447 11.37 22.86 -5.55
C GLN A 447 12.47 23.31 -6.54
N LEU A 448 13.69 22.77 -6.45
CA LEU A 448 14.86 23.28 -7.19
C LEU A 448 14.69 23.14 -8.70
N ALA A 449 14.59 24.26 -9.42
CA ALA A 449 14.42 24.27 -10.88
C ALA A 449 15.74 24.11 -11.67
N ALA A 450 16.87 24.45 -11.03
CA ALA A 450 18.22 24.39 -11.60
C ALA A 450 19.28 24.38 -10.48
N LEU A 451 20.52 24.06 -10.82
CA LEU A 451 21.69 24.18 -9.94
C LEU A 451 22.62 25.30 -10.42
N PRO A 452 23.15 26.17 -9.55
CA PRO A 452 24.18 27.11 -9.94
C PRO A 452 25.42 26.37 -10.45
N LYS A 453 26.05 26.91 -11.50
CA LYS A 453 27.11 26.23 -12.27
C LYS A 453 28.31 25.80 -11.41
N HIS A 454 28.59 26.55 -10.34
CA HIS A 454 29.76 26.41 -9.47
C HIS A 454 29.42 25.95 -8.03
N VAL A 455 28.16 25.60 -7.74
CA VAL A 455 27.62 25.45 -6.37
C VAL A 455 28.37 24.49 -5.44
N PHE A 456 29.06 23.46 -5.97
CA PHE A 456 29.82 22.48 -5.19
C PHE A 456 31.35 22.57 -5.36
N GLN A 457 31.87 23.63 -6.00
CA GLN A 457 33.27 23.69 -6.45
C GLN A 457 34.31 23.61 -5.32
N HIS A 458 33.94 24.00 -4.09
CA HIS A 458 34.81 24.01 -2.92
C HIS A 458 34.66 22.78 -2.02
N ASN A 459 33.60 21.99 -2.21
CA ASN A 459 33.23 20.85 -1.36
C ASN A 459 33.88 19.55 -1.88
N ILE A 460 35.20 19.57 -2.00
CA ILE A 460 36.00 18.51 -2.66
C ILE A 460 35.96 17.15 -1.95
N LEU A 461 35.47 17.11 -0.70
CA LEU A 461 35.32 15.89 0.10
C LEU A 461 33.95 15.20 -0.02
N LEU A 462 33.04 15.78 -0.82
CA LEU A 462 31.67 15.29 -1.00
C LEU A 462 31.67 13.87 -1.62
N LYS A 463 30.94 12.94 -0.98
CA LYS A 463 30.83 11.51 -1.32
C LYS A 463 29.41 11.06 -1.61
N GLU A 464 28.44 11.73 -1.01
CA GLU A 464 27.02 11.43 -1.06
C GLU A 464 26.30 12.74 -1.40
N LEU A 465 25.53 12.74 -2.49
CA LEU A 465 24.69 13.86 -2.90
C LEU A 465 23.32 13.33 -3.30
N SER A 466 22.26 13.86 -2.68
CA SER A 466 20.87 13.58 -3.03
C SER A 466 20.14 14.85 -3.41
N LEU A 467 19.54 14.84 -4.60
CA LEU A 467 18.70 15.90 -5.18
C LEU A 467 17.40 15.31 -5.76
N GLN A 468 17.02 14.10 -5.31
CA GLN A 468 15.80 13.40 -5.72
C GLN A 468 14.54 14.28 -5.56
N HIS A 469 13.49 14.06 -6.35
CA HIS A 469 12.20 14.76 -6.17
C HIS A 469 12.36 16.29 -6.15
N ASN A 470 12.91 16.83 -7.24
CA ASN A 470 13.06 18.27 -7.48
C ASN A 470 12.53 18.62 -8.88
N HIS A 471 12.82 19.81 -9.39
CA HIS A 471 12.37 20.29 -10.70
C HIS A 471 13.53 20.59 -11.66
N ILE A 472 14.68 19.96 -11.45
CA ILE A 472 15.93 20.28 -12.15
C ILE A 472 15.80 19.86 -13.62
N LYS A 473 15.84 20.84 -14.52
CA LYS A 473 15.66 20.63 -15.98
C LYS A 473 16.96 20.36 -16.73
N ALA A 474 18.08 20.83 -16.19
CA ALA A 474 19.41 20.63 -16.73
C ALA A 474 20.48 20.79 -15.63
N ILE A 475 21.62 20.10 -15.80
CA ILE A 475 22.81 20.22 -14.95
C ILE A 475 23.97 20.66 -15.85
N ASN A 476 24.89 21.50 -15.34
CA ASN A 476 26.04 21.93 -16.12
C ASN A 476 27.16 20.88 -16.09
N GLN A 477 27.91 20.76 -17.20
CA GLN A 477 29.01 19.80 -17.33
C GLN A 477 30.03 19.87 -16.19
N ILE A 478 30.25 21.05 -15.60
CA ILE A 478 31.26 21.21 -14.53
C ILE A 478 30.69 21.10 -13.10
N THR A 479 29.38 20.92 -12.92
CA THR A 479 28.74 20.97 -11.58
C THR A 479 29.32 19.96 -10.59
N PHE A 480 29.86 18.83 -11.07
CA PHE A 480 30.53 17.80 -10.26
C PHE A 480 32.04 17.66 -10.55
N GLU A 481 32.66 18.58 -11.30
CA GLU A 481 34.05 18.48 -11.80
C GLU A 481 35.07 18.27 -10.66
N ARG A 482 34.83 18.91 -9.52
CA ARG A 482 35.75 18.97 -8.37
C ARG A 482 35.47 17.94 -7.29
N ASN A 483 34.30 17.32 -7.31
CA ASN A 483 33.82 16.43 -6.25
C ASN A 483 34.24 14.98 -6.55
N ILE A 484 35.56 14.77 -6.67
CA ILE A 484 36.18 13.53 -7.17
C ILE A 484 35.84 12.28 -6.36
N HIS A 485 35.44 12.47 -5.09
CA HIS A 485 35.05 11.42 -4.16
C HIS A 485 33.57 11.06 -4.19
N LEU A 486 32.74 11.70 -5.03
CA LEU A 486 31.33 11.34 -5.19
C LEU A 486 31.20 9.85 -5.53
N SER A 487 30.47 9.15 -4.66
CA SER A 487 30.31 7.70 -4.62
C SER A 487 28.84 7.27 -4.70
N HIS A 488 27.94 8.14 -4.24
CA HIS A 488 26.49 8.04 -4.39
C HIS A 488 25.99 9.39 -4.93
N ILE A 489 25.23 9.35 -6.03
CA ILE A 489 24.57 10.53 -6.60
C ILE A 489 23.12 10.14 -6.89
N ASP A 490 22.17 10.87 -6.30
CA ASP A 490 20.75 10.78 -6.63
C ASP A 490 20.27 12.04 -7.34
N LEU A 491 19.76 11.86 -8.55
CA LEU A 491 19.16 12.87 -9.43
C LEU A 491 17.79 12.38 -9.95
N SER A 492 17.19 11.40 -9.27
CA SER A 492 15.93 10.78 -9.70
C SER A 492 14.72 11.69 -9.47
N GLU A 493 13.61 11.38 -10.13
CA GLU A 493 12.32 12.06 -9.96
C GLU A 493 12.46 13.60 -10.18
N ASN A 494 13.03 13.96 -11.33
CA ASN A 494 13.40 15.32 -11.74
C ASN A 494 12.94 15.56 -13.20
N GLN A 495 13.39 16.66 -13.84
CA GLN A 495 12.93 17.06 -15.18
C GLN A 495 14.08 17.06 -16.21
N LEU A 496 15.10 16.21 -16.00
CA LEU A 496 16.28 16.13 -16.85
C LEU A 496 15.92 15.48 -18.19
N SER A 497 15.98 16.24 -19.27
CA SER A 497 15.76 15.75 -20.65
C SER A 497 17.02 15.22 -21.32
N GLN A 498 18.19 15.65 -20.86
CA GLN A 498 19.51 15.26 -21.35
C GLN A 498 20.58 15.46 -20.28
N LEU A 499 21.71 14.76 -20.41
CA LEU A 499 22.88 14.88 -19.54
C LEU A 499 24.10 15.30 -20.37
N PRO A 500 24.94 16.27 -19.92
CA PRO A 500 26.22 16.55 -20.56
C PRO A 500 27.13 15.31 -20.54
N LYS A 501 27.68 14.93 -21.69
CA LYS A 501 28.44 13.67 -21.87
C LYS A 501 29.59 13.40 -20.88
N ASP A 502 30.20 14.45 -20.34
CA ASP A 502 31.33 14.37 -19.40
C ASP A 502 30.92 14.61 -17.93
N LEU A 503 29.61 14.71 -17.62
CA LEU A 503 29.11 15.15 -16.31
C LEU A 503 29.68 14.36 -15.12
N PHE A 504 29.85 13.05 -15.28
CA PHE A 504 30.38 12.16 -14.23
C PHE A 504 31.85 11.78 -14.41
N ARG A 505 32.55 12.37 -15.40
CA ARG A 505 33.89 11.95 -15.88
C ARG A 505 34.96 11.90 -14.79
N ASN A 506 34.88 12.80 -13.80
CA ASN A 506 35.86 12.93 -12.72
C ASN A 506 35.47 12.16 -11.44
N ASN A 507 34.25 11.64 -11.34
CA ASN A 507 33.74 11.00 -10.13
C ASN A 507 34.11 9.50 -10.14
N LEU A 508 35.42 9.24 -10.02
CA LEU A 508 36.02 7.89 -10.15
C LEU A 508 35.68 6.96 -8.97
N ASP A 509 35.09 7.50 -7.90
CA ASP A 509 34.57 6.74 -6.75
C ASP A 509 33.09 6.34 -6.88
N LEU A 510 32.40 6.73 -7.97
CA LEU A 510 30.97 6.52 -8.19
C LEU A 510 30.57 5.04 -8.24
N LYS A 511 29.63 4.66 -7.37
CA LYS A 511 29.10 3.29 -7.17
C LYS A 511 27.59 3.20 -7.35
N PHE A 512 26.86 4.22 -6.91
CA PHE A 512 25.40 4.26 -6.96
C PHE A 512 24.98 5.53 -7.70
N LEU A 513 24.22 5.38 -8.78
CA LEU A 513 23.71 6.48 -9.58
C LEU A 513 22.22 6.26 -9.88
N TYR A 514 21.40 7.20 -9.43
CA TYR A 514 19.95 7.19 -9.62
C TYR A 514 19.56 8.33 -10.55
N LEU A 515 18.94 7.97 -11.67
CA LEU A 515 18.50 8.85 -12.76
C LEU A 515 17.08 8.50 -13.21
N HIS A 516 16.34 7.68 -12.43
CA HIS A 516 14.97 7.31 -12.79
C HIS A 516 13.99 8.46 -12.64
N GLY A 517 12.80 8.37 -13.22
CA GLY A 517 11.77 9.41 -13.10
C GLY A 517 12.22 10.74 -13.68
N ASN A 518 12.78 10.71 -14.88
CA ASN A 518 13.27 11.89 -15.59
C ASN A 518 12.76 11.84 -17.04
N ASP A 519 13.12 12.84 -17.84
CA ASP A 519 12.68 12.96 -19.23
C ASP A 519 13.78 12.54 -20.23
N LEU A 520 14.78 11.73 -19.82
CA LEU A 520 15.95 11.41 -20.63
C LEU A 520 15.57 10.65 -21.91
N GLU A 521 15.78 11.27 -23.06
CA GLU A 521 15.51 10.66 -24.38
C GLU A 521 16.68 9.77 -24.86
N TRP A 522 17.91 10.07 -24.41
CA TRP A 522 19.14 9.34 -24.75
C TRP A 522 20.21 9.48 -23.66
N VAL A 523 21.24 8.62 -23.72
CA VAL A 523 22.45 8.72 -22.88
C VAL A 523 23.69 8.57 -23.78
N ASP A 524 24.71 9.41 -23.57
CA ASP A 524 25.96 9.37 -24.34
C ASP A 524 26.73 8.05 -24.11
N GLU A 525 27.35 7.49 -25.15
CA GLU A 525 28.11 6.23 -25.07
C GLU A 525 29.33 6.29 -24.12
N GLN A 526 29.81 7.50 -23.81
CA GLN A 526 30.95 7.76 -22.93
C GLN A 526 30.54 8.13 -21.51
N MET A 527 29.24 8.33 -21.23
CA MET A 527 28.69 8.86 -19.97
C MET A 527 29.22 8.14 -18.72
N PHE A 528 29.37 6.81 -18.79
CA PHE A 528 29.81 5.96 -17.68
C PHE A 528 31.21 5.37 -17.89
N GLU A 529 31.95 5.81 -18.91
CA GLU A 529 33.23 5.20 -19.34
C GLU A 529 34.30 5.24 -18.24
N MET A 530 34.32 6.30 -17.43
CA MET A 530 35.27 6.49 -16.33
C MET A 530 34.79 5.90 -15.00
N ASN A 531 33.48 5.69 -14.83
CA ASN A 531 32.85 5.27 -13.57
C ASN A 531 32.89 3.75 -13.40
N VAL A 532 34.09 3.18 -13.49
CA VAL A 532 34.34 1.73 -13.48
C VAL A 532 33.84 1.03 -12.21
N LYS A 533 33.67 1.77 -11.11
CA LYS A 533 33.22 1.28 -9.80
C LYS A 533 31.69 1.22 -9.64
N LEU A 534 30.90 1.57 -10.67
CA LEU A 534 29.43 1.47 -10.61
C LEU A 534 28.97 0.05 -10.23
N ILE A 535 28.09 -0.02 -9.24
CA ILE A 535 27.45 -1.23 -8.68
C ILE A 535 25.94 -1.18 -8.95
N PHE A 536 25.33 0.01 -8.86
CA PHE A 536 23.91 0.24 -9.07
C PHE A 536 23.71 1.41 -10.04
N LEU A 537 22.90 1.18 -11.07
CA LEU A 537 22.44 2.22 -11.99
C LEU A 537 20.94 2.06 -12.22
N SER A 538 20.18 3.14 -12.02
CA SER A 538 18.75 3.19 -12.34
C SER A 538 18.44 4.32 -13.31
N LEU A 539 17.93 3.95 -14.49
CA LEU A 539 17.51 4.77 -15.62
C LEU A 539 16.02 4.51 -15.97
N GLY A 540 15.27 3.87 -15.06
CA GLY A 540 13.86 3.56 -15.30
C GLY A 540 12.95 4.80 -15.32
N SER A 541 11.70 4.71 -15.78
CA SER A 541 10.78 5.86 -15.89
C SER A 541 11.46 7.05 -16.60
N ASN A 542 11.89 6.82 -17.83
CA ASN A 542 12.53 7.80 -18.72
C ASN A 542 11.97 7.62 -20.15
N ARG A 543 12.52 8.35 -21.12
CA ARG A 543 12.08 8.38 -22.52
C ARG A 543 13.02 7.64 -23.48
N LEU A 544 13.88 6.76 -22.96
CA LEU A 544 14.95 6.11 -23.73
C LEU A 544 14.38 5.17 -24.79
N GLU A 545 14.54 5.50 -26.07
CA GLU A 545 14.12 4.63 -27.19
C GLU A 545 15.24 3.65 -27.61
N HIS A 546 16.51 4.07 -27.44
CA HIS A 546 17.69 3.36 -27.91
C HIS A 546 18.83 3.45 -26.89
N LEU A 547 19.63 2.36 -26.79
CA LEU A 547 20.85 2.32 -25.99
C LEU A 547 22.04 1.93 -26.89
N ASN A 548 23.17 2.63 -26.76
CA ASN A 548 24.40 2.30 -27.48
C ASN A 548 25.02 0.99 -26.93
N GLU A 549 25.52 0.11 -27.79
CA GLU A 549 26.10 -1.19 -27.36
C GLU A 549 27.32 -1.06 -26.44
N ASN A 550 27.97 0.10 -26.44
CA ASN A 550 29.16 0.39 -25.65
C ASN A 550 28.87 1.09 -24.30
N LEU A 551 27.62 1.47 -24.03
CA LEU A 551 27.24 2.33 -22.90
C LEU A 551 27.71 1.81 -21.52
N PHE A 552 27.78 0.50 -21.33
CA PHE A 552 28.18 -0.14 -20.08
C PHE A 552 29.54 -0.87 -20.14
N LYS A 553 30.33 -0.67 -21.20
CA LYS A 553 31.52 -1.47 -21.56
C LYS A 553 32.59 -1.59 -20.44
N ASN A 554 32.69 -0.59 -19.57
CA ASN A 554 33.72 -0.51 -18.53
C ASN A 554 33.16 -0.80 -17.12
N ASN A 555 31.84 -0.91 -16.95
CA ASN A 555 31.19 -0.97 -15.64
C ASN A 555 31.08 -2.43 -15.17
N VAL A 556 32.23 -3.10 -15.07
CA VAL A 556 32.36 -4.54 -14.81
C VAL A 556 31.78 -4.94 -13.45
N PHE A 557 31.78 -4.03 -12.48
CA PHE A 557 31.24 -4.24 -11.13
C PHE A 557 29.72 -4.03 -10.99
N LEU A 558 29.02 -3.67 -12.07
CA LEU A 558 27.58 -3.40 -12.06
C LEU A 558 26.80 -4.67 -11.66
N ARG A 559 25.93 -4.54 -10.66
CA ARG A 559 25.10 -5.62 -10.08
C ARG A 559 23.61 -5.44 -10.33
N TYR A 560 23.14 -4.20 -10.32
CA TYR A 560 21.75 -3.84 -10.62
C TYR A 560 21.72 -2.83 -11.78
N LEU A 561 20.87 -3.11 -12.77
CA LEU A 561 20.54 -2.18 -13.84
C LEU A 561 19.02 -2.06 -14.01
N GLY A 562 18.49 -0.90 -13.66
CA GLY A 562 17.08 -0.55 -13.87
C GLY A 562 16.88 0.24 -15.15
N LEU A 563 16.08 -0.29 -16.08
CA LEU A 563 15.69 0.31 -17.37
C LEU A 563 14.15 0.24 -17.58
N LYS A 564 13.38 -0.10 -16.53
CA LYS A 564 11.92 -0.22 -16.57
C LYS A 564 11.22 1.04 -17.08
N ASN A 565 10.00 0.93 -17.60
CA ASN A 565 9.16 2.08 -17.95
C ASN A 565 9.91 3.09 -18.86
N ASN A 566 10.33 2.59 -20.02
CA ASN A 566 11.04 3.34 -21.05
C ASN A 566 10.44 2.98 -22.42
N PHE A 567 11.06 3.47 -23.49
CA PHE A 567 10.60 3.28 -24.86
C PHE A 567 11.48 2.33 -25.67
N ILE A 568 12.31 1.50 -25.02
CA ILE A 568 13.33 0.68 -25.67
C ILE A 568 12.67 -0.38 -26.55
N SER A 569 12.86 -0.27 -27.87
CA SER A 569 12.30 -1.21 -28.86
C SER A 569 13.23 -2.39 -29.18
N THR A 570 14.55 -2.19 -29.05
CA THR A 570 15.60 -3.14 -29.44
C THR A 570 16.83 -2.99 -28.56
N LEU A 571 17.59 -4.08 -28.38
CA LEU A 571 18.88 -4.11 -27.68
C LEU A 571 19.96 -4.73 -28.59
N SER A 572 21.20 -4.24 -28.52
CA SER A 572 22.34 -4.99 -29.06
C SER A 572 22.65 -6.17 -28.15
N GLY A 573 22.90 -7.35 -28.73
CA GLY A 573 23.25 -8.55 -27.96
C GLY A 573 24.59 -8.47 -27.21
N LYS A 574 25.37 -7.40 -27.38
CA LYS A 574 26.62 -7.16 -26.63
C LYS A 574 26.47 -6.20 -25.45
N ILE A 575 25.33 -5.54 -25.28
CA ILE A 575 25.19 -4.40 -24.35
C ILE A 575 25.53 -4.74 -22.88
N PHE A 576 25.40 -6.02 -22.49
CA PHE A 576 25.74 -6.51 -21.15
C PHE A 576 26.99 -7.43 -21.12
N GLU A 577 27.73 -7.56 -22.23
CA GLU A 577 28.82 -8.55 -22.41
C GLU A 577 29.95 -8.39 -21.37
N LYS A 578 30.18 -7.17 -20.86
CA LYS A 578 31.25 -6.85 -19.91
C LYS A 578 30.78 -6.81 -18.45
N ASN A 579 29.48 -6.79 -18.22
CA ASN A 579 28.86 -6.58 -16.90
C ASN A 579 28.65 -7.93 -16.20
N VAL A 580 29.73 -8.69 -16.06
CA VAL A 580 29.72 -10.11 -15.60
C VAL A 580 29.26 -10.28 -14.14
N ASN A 581 29.19 -9.19 -13.36
CA ASN A 581 28.69 -9.17 -11.99
C ASN A 581 27.20 -8.84 -11.86
N LEU A 582 26.46 -8.68 -12.97
CA LEU A 582 25.02 -8.38 -12.92
C LEU A 582 24.25 -9.51 -12.22
N LEU A 583 23.50 -9.12 -11.18
CA LEU A 583 22.60 -9.96 -10.40
C LEU A 583 21.15 -9.71 -10.77
N ALA A 584 20.80 -8.47 -11.13
CA ALA A 584 19.44 -8.07 -11.48
C ALA A 584 19.41 -7.10 -12.67
N ILE A 585 18.50 -7.36 -13.61
CA ILE A 585 18.21 -6.50 -14.75
C ILE A 585 16.68 -6.31 -14.82
N ASP A 586 16.23 -5.05 -14.87
CA ASP A 586 14.83 -4.71 -15.08
C ASP A 586 14.64 -3.94 -16.39
N LEU A 587 13.97 -4.59 -17.34
CA LEU A 587 13.61 -4.12 -18.68
C LEU A 587 12.08 -4.13 -18.85
N SER A 588 11.32 -4.18 -17.76
CA SER A 588 9.86 -4.23 -17.80
C SER A 588 9.24 -2.93 -18.33
N HIS A 589 7.99 -2.96 -18.81
CA HIS A 589 7.30 -1.77 -19.34
C HIS A 589 8.11 -1.05 -20.42
N ASN A 590 8.43 -1.77 -21.50
CA ASN A 590 9.21 -1.26 -22.64
C ASN A 590 8.55 -1.66 -23.97
N LYS A 591 9.18 -1.35 -25.11
CA LYS A 591 8.67 -1.64 -26.46
C LYS A 591 9.32 -2.89 -27.10
N LEU A 592 9.93 -3.79 -26.32
CA LEU A 592 10.76 -4.89 -26.84
C LEU A 592 9.91 -5.94 -27.57
N GLU A 593 10.18 -6.19 -28.86
CA GLU A 593 9.53 -7.26 -29.64
C GLU A 593 10.29 -8.60 -29.63
N TYR A 594 11.61 -8.54 -29.41
CA TYR A 594 12.51 -9.71 -29.35
C TYR A 594 13.74 -9.40 -28.49
N LEU A 595 14.45 -10.46 -28.07
CA LEU A 595 15.75 -10.37 -27.39
C LEU A 595 16.84 -11.11 -28.20
N PRO A 596 18.04 -10.55 -28.39
CA PRO A 596 19.16 -11.24 -29.03
C PRO A 596 19.56 -12.51 -28.27
N ASN A 597 19.81 -13.62 -28.98
CA ASN A 597 19.96 -14.95 -28.37
C ASN A 597 21.26 -15.22 -27.59
N TYR A 598 22.13 -14.22 -27.46
CA TYR A 598 23.32 -14.22 -26.60
C TYR A 598 23.36 -13.01 -25.64
N LEU A 599 22.24 -12.26 -25.50
CA LEU A 599 22.17 -11.02 -24.71
C LEU A 599 22.68 -11.15 -23.27
N PHE A 600 22.45 -12.30 -22.63
CA PHE A 600 22.84 -12.56 -21.24
C PHE A 600 23.99 -13.57 -21.10
N GLU A 601 24.65 -13.97 -22.19
CA GLU A 601 25.58 -15.12 -22.23
C GLU A 601 26.74 -15.01 -21.21
N LYS A 602 27.18 -13.79 -20.89
CA LYS A 602 28.30 -13.51 -19.97
C LYS A 602 27.86 -13.18 -18.54
N ASN A 603 26.55 -13.00 -18.29
CA ASN A 603 26.01 -12.58 -17.01
C ASN A 603 25.68 -13.80 -16.15
N LEU A 604 26.73 -14.57 -15.82
CA LEU A 604 26.64 -15.89 -15.16
C LEU A 604 25.99 -15.82 -13.76
N LEU A 605 26.05 -14.65 -13.11
CA LEU A 605 25.51 -14.41 -11.78
C LEU A 605 24.09 -13.81 -11.80
N LEU A 606 23.44 -13.72 -12.97
CA LEU A 606 22.11 -13.12 -13.09
C LEU A 606 21.06 -13.97 -12.36
N GLN A 607 20.43 -13.37 -11.37
CA GLN A 607 19.50 -13.98 -10.41
C GLN A 607 18.04 -13.51 -10.62
N MET A 608 17.85 -12.25 -10.99
CA MET A 608 16.53 -11.66 -11.22
C MET A 608 16.46 -11.03 -12.62
N LEU A 609 15.41 -11.35 -13.38
CA LEU A 609 15.16 -10.76 -14.68
C LEU A 609 13.69 -10.34 -14.81
N PHE A 610 13.46 -9.04 -15.02
CA PHE A 610 12.13 -8.47 -15.23
C PHE A 610 12.02 -8.02 -16.68
N ILE A 611 11.20 -8.71 -17.48
CA ILE A 611 10.95 -8.43 -18.90
C ILE A 611 9.43 -8.44 -19.24
N GLY A 612 8.59 -8.42 -18.20
CA GLY A 612 7.15 -8.28 -18.33
C GLY A 612 6.70 -6.92 -18.87
N ASN A 613 5.46 -6.80 -19.33
CA ASN A 613 4.92 -5.60 -19.98
C ASN A 613 5.78 -5.17 -21.18
N ASN A 614 5.89 -6.06 -22.18
CA ASN A 614 6.61 -5.83 -23.44
C ASN A 614 5.82 -6.47 -24.60
N PHE A 615 6.39 -6.48 -25.81
CA PHE A 615 5.76 -7.05 -27.01
C PHE A 615 6.44 -8.36 -27.46
N LEU A 616 7.11 -9.08 -26.55
CA LEU A 616 7.92 -10.26 -26.87
C LEU A 616 7.04 -11.39 -27.41
N LYS A 617 7.26 -11.76 -28.68
CA LYS A 617 6.49 -12.82 -29.38
C LYS A 617 7.09 -14.22 -29.18
N ALA A 618 8.41 -14.29 -29.02
CA ALA A 618 9.15 -15.52 -28.75
C ALA A 618 10.49 -15.20 -28.05
N LEU A 619 11.10 -16.22 -27.47
CA LEU A 619 12.46 -16.18 -26.92
C LEU A 619 13.27 -17.32 -27.57
N ASP A 620 14.54 -17.06 -27.89
CA ASP A 620 15.43 -18.08 -28.45
C ASP A 620 15.88 -19.06 -27.35
N GLU A 621 15.95 -20.35 -27.69
CA GLU A 621 16.46 -21.43 -26.84
C GLU A 621 17.81 -21.11 -26.18
N LYS A 622 18.70 -20.40 -26.87
CA LYS A 622 20.05 -20.08 -26.38
C LYS A 622 20.10 -18.93 -25.37
N LEU A 623 19.04 -18.12 -25.26
CA LEU A 623 19.03 -16.87 -24.50
C LEU A 623 19.45 -17.03 -23.03
N PHE A 624 19.17 -18.19 -22.43
CA PHE A 624 19.44 -18.50 -21.02
C PHE A 624 20.43 -19.66 -20.83
N ILE A 625 21.23 -20.01 -21.84
CA ILE A 625 22.09 -21.21 -21.83
C ILE A 625 23.17 -21.20 -20.73
N THR A 626 23.52 -20.03 -20.18
CA THR A 626 24.52 -19.87 -19.11
C THR A 626 23.95 -19.33 -17.79
N ASN A 627 22.71 -18.84 -17.75
CA ASN A 627 22.15 -18.10 -16.61
C ASN A 627 21.49 -19.04 -15.59
N THR A 628 22.27 -19.99 -15.05
CA THR A 628 21.80 -21.01 -14.10
C THR A 628 21.48 -20.49 -12.70
N GLU A 629 21.76 -19.21 -12.44
CA GLU A 629 21.52 -18.55 -11.15
C GLU A 629 20.14 -17.87 -11.06
N LEU A 630 19.37 -17.78 -12.16
CA LEU A 630 18.04 -17.17 -12.16
C LEU A 630 17.09 -17.88 -11.17
N TYR A 631 16.53 -17.12 -10.23
CA TYR A 631 15.49 -17.59 -9.30
C TYR A 631 14.15 -16.84 -9.46
N VAL A 632 14.18 -15.62 -9.99
CA VAL A 632 13.00 -14.82 -10.36
C VAL A 632 13.06 -14.45 -11.84
N VAL A 633 12.03 -14.83 -12.61
CA VAL A 633 11.84 -14.41 -14.01
C VAL A 633 10.41 -13.95 -14.24
N MET A 634 10.22 -12.65 -14.51
CA MET A 634 8.92 -12.06 -14.80
C MET A 634 8.75 -11.85 -16.31
N LEU A 635 7.82 -12.59 -16.90
CA LEU A 635 7.49 -12.64 -18.34
C LEU A 635 6.01 -12.29 -18.62
N ASN A 636 5.31 -11.79 -17.60
CA ASN A 636 3.91 -11.37 -17.65
C ASN A 636 3.65 -10.30 -18.72
N GLU A 637 2.40 -10.17 -19.18
CA GLU A 637 1.98 -9.08 -20.10
C GLU A 637 2.89 -9.00 -21.34
N ASN A 638 2.89 -10.08 -22.13
CA ASN A 638 3.69 -10.24 -23.34
C ASN A 638 2.90 -11.00 -24.42
N GLN A 639 3.56 -11.41 -25.50
CA GLN A 639 2.93 -12.08 -26.64
C GLN A 639 3.45 -13.51 -26.86
N LEU A 640 4.01 -14.14 -25.82
CA LEU A 640 4.71 -15.42 -25.90
C LEU A 640 3.75 -16.59 -26.10
N GLU A 641 4.12 -17.48 -27.01
CA GLU A 641 3.39 -18.73 -27.25
C GLU A 641 4.11 -19.97 -26.68
N LYS A 642 5.44 -19.86 -26.44
CA LYS A 642 6.32 -20.92 -25.90
C LYS A 642 7.47 -20.34 -25.05
N LEU A 643 8.01 -21.14 -24.13
CA LEU A 643 9.20 -20.83 -23.33
C LEU A 643 10.42 -21.63 -23.83
N PRO A 644 11.65 -21.09 -23.73
CA PRO A 644 12.87 -21.80 -24.09
C PRO A 644 13.22 -22.86 -23.03
N ARG A 645 13.62 -24.05 -23.46
CA ARG A 645 13.94 -25.20 -22.61
C ARG A 645 15.08 -24.94 -21.64
N ASN A 646 16.03 -24.07 -21.98
CA ASN A 646 17.13 -23.72 -21.07
C ASN A 646 16.67 -22.88 -19.86
N LEU A 647 15.59 -22.09 -19.98
CA LEU A 647 14.96 -21.43 -18.83
C LEU A 647 14.26 -22.48 -17.95
N LEU A 648 13.42 -23.32 -18.58
CA LEU A 648 12.65 -24.39 -17.92
C LEU A 648 13.55 -25.39 -17.17
N ARG A 649 14.78 -25.61 -17.63
CA ARG A 649 15.75 -26.51 -16.99
C ARG A 649 16.50 -25.92 -15.79
N ASN A 650 16.34 -24.63 -15.47
CA ASN A 650 17.04 -23.99 -14.37
C ASN A 650 16.52 -24.49 -13.00
N THR A 651 17.39 -25.09 -12.19
CA THR A 651 17.05 -25.71 -10.89
C THR A 651 16.87 -24.72 -9.73
N LYS A 652 17.19 -23.44 -9.93
CA LYS A 652 17.07 -22.36 -8.95
C LYS A 652 15.81 -21.51 -9.10
N LEU A 653 15.02 -21.67 -10.17
CA LEU A 653 13.73 -20.98 -10.31
C LEU A 653 12.81 -21.25 -9.11
N GLU A 654 12.39 -20.17 -8.44
CA GLU A 654 11.37 -20.17 -7.38
C GLU A 654 10.09 -19.46 -7.85
N ILE A 655 10.24 -18.41 -8.67
CA ILE A 655 9.15 -17.59 -9.22
C ILE A 655 9.31 -17.46 -10.73
N LEU A 656 8.29 -17.90 -11.46
CA LEU A 656 8.12 -17.72 -12.89
C LEU A 656 6.67 -17.28 -13.16
N ASP A 657 6.49 -16.03 -13.63
CA ASP A 657 5.16 -15.53 -14.00
C ASP A 657 5.05 -15.33 -15.52
N ILE A 658 4.07 -16.00 -16.13
CA ILE A 658 3.72 -15.90 -17.57
C ILE A 658 2.25 -15.51 -17.78
N ILE A 659 1.60 -14.90 -16.78
CA ILE A 659 0.24 -14.35 -16.90
C ILE A 659 0.12 -13.38 -18.07
N HIS A 660 -1.05 -13.32 -18.73
CA HIS A 660 -1.31 -12.44 -19.88
C HIS A 660 -0.29 -12.65 -21.01
N ASN A 661 -0.34 -13.84 -21.60
CA ASN A 661 0.44 -14.25 -22.78
C ASN A 661 -0.46 -15.00 -23.77
N LYS A 662 0.12 -15.76 -24.72
CA LYS A 662 -0.60 -16.46 -25.79
C LYS A 662 -0.42 -17.99 -25.77
N PHE A 663 0.08 -18.57 -24.68
CA PHE A 663 0.36 -20.01 -24.58
C PHE A 663 -0.91 -20.84 -24.86
N VAL A 664 -0.83 -21.73 -25.85
CA VAL A 664 -1.90 -22.70 -26.21
C VAL A 664 -1.62 -24.09 -25.62
N GLU A 665 -0.34 -24.40 -25.40
CA GLU A 665 0.18 -25.62 -24.79
C GLU A 665 1.38 -25.29 -23.89
N ILE A 666 1.72 -26.19 -22.97
CA ILE A 666 2.95 -26.19 -22.16
C ILE A 666 3.67 -27.52 -22.43
N ASP A 667 5.00 -27.55 -22.43
CA ASP A 667 5.78 -28.80 -22.55
C ASP A 667 5.56 -29.67 -21.29
N GLY A 668 5.51 -30.99 -21.42
CA GLY A 668 5.22 -31.89 -20.29
C GLY A 668 6.32 -31.90 -19.23
N GLU A 669 7.56 -31.77 -19.68
CA GLU A 669 8.77 -31.72 -18.84
C GLU A 669 9.08 -30.30 -18.32
N ALA A 670 8.18 -29.32 -18.55
CA ALA A 670 8.49 -27.89 -18.39
C ALA A 670 8.92 -27.49 -16.97
N PHE A 671 8.40 -28.15 -15.93
CA PHE A 671 8.71 -27.79 -14.55
C PHE A 671 9.50 -28.86 -13.78
N ASP A 672 9.97 -29.92 -14.46
CA ASP A 672 10.58 -31.09 -13.82
C ASP A 672 11.85 -30.77 -13.01
N ASN A 673 12.64 -29.80 -13.49
CA ASN A 673 13.87 -29.37 -12.82
C ASN A 673 13.62 -28.33 -11.71
N ASN A 674 12.49 -27.62 -11.70
CA ASN A 674 12.25 -26.49 -10.80
C ASN A 674 11.64 -26.97 -9.47
N THR A 675 12.32 -27.90 -8.80
CA THR A 675 11.79 -28.60 -7.61
C THR A 675 11.48 -27.67 -6.42
N ASN A 676 12.06 -26.47 -6.40
CA ASN A 676 11.89 -25.43 -5.39
C ASN A 676 10.68 -24.50 -5.59
N VAL A 677 10.03 -24.51 -6.77
CA VAL A 677 8.96 -23.55 -7.11
C VAL A 677 7.81 -23.60 -6.10
N ILE A 678 7.42 -22.42 -5.61
CA ILE A 678 6.39 -22.24 -4.60
C ILE A 678 5.04 -21.88 -5.21
N LEU A 679 5.04 -21.15 -6.33
CA LEU A 679 3.86 -20.63 -7.02
C LEU A 679 4.05 -20.77 -8.53
N ILE A 680 3.02 -21.26 -9.24
CA ILE A 680 2.98 -21.29 -10.71
C ILE A 680 1.77 -20.52 -11.22
N ASN A 681 1.99 -19.55 -12.11
CA ASN A 681 0.97 -18.69 -12.69
C ASN A 681 0.88 -18.84 -14.22
N LEU A 682 -0.10 -19.62 -14.67
CA LEU A 682 -0.44 -19.88 -16.08
C LEU A 682 -1.71 -19.10 -16.50
N SER A 683 -2.17 -18.15 -15.68
CA SER A 683 -3.47 -17.50 -15.84
C SER A 683 -3.52 -16.60 -17.08
N PHE A 684 -4.71 -16.27 -17.59
CA PHE A 684 -4.91 -15.37 -18.73
C PHE A 684 -4.06 -15.75 -19.95
N ASN A 685 -4.23 -17.01 -20.38
CA ASN A 685 -3.56 -17.60 -21.53
C ASN A 685 -4.61 -18.29 -22.44
N ARG A 686 -4.18 -19.16 -23.35
CA ARG A 686 -5.04 -19.83 -24.35
C ARG A 686 -5.00 -21.35 -24.23
N LEU A 687 -4.63 -21.86 -23.05
CA LEU A 687 -4.37 -23.28 -22.81
C LEU A 687 -5.65 -24.09 -22.99
N THR A 688 -5.66 -25.06 -23.89
CA THR A 688 -6.81 -25.96 -24.10
C THR A 688 -6.79 -27.21 -23.20
N SER A 689 -5.61 -27.50 -22.64
CA SER A 689 -5.30 -28.67 -21.82
C SER A 689 -3.99 -28.44 -21.06
N LEU A 690 -3.69 -29.28 -20.07
CA LEU A 690 -2.37 -29.36 -19.44
C LEU A 690 -1.80 -30.79 -19.61
N PRO A 691 -0.47 -30.94 -19.80
CA PRO A 691 0.17 -32.25 -19.83
C PRO A 691 -0.05 -33.09 -18.56
N ASN A 692 -0.04 -34.41 -18.74
CA ASN A 692 -0.03 -35.35 -17.63
C ASN A 692 1.32 -35.25 -16.90
N GLY A 693 1.30 -35.05 -15.58
CA GLY A 693 2.53 -34.99 -14.78
C GLY A 693 3.25 -33.63 -14.77
N LEU A 694 2.67 -32.56 -15.34
CA LEU A 694 3.28 -31.22 -15.44
C LEU A 694 3.89 -30.68 -14.12
N PHE A 695 3.37 -31.09 -12.97
CA PHE A 695 3.82 -30.64 -11.64
C PHE A 695 4.48 -31.74 -10.78
N ILE A 696 4.81 -32.90 -11.37
CA ILE A 696 5.14 -34.14 -10.63
C ILE A 696 6.41 -34.04 -9.78
N ASN A 697 7.31 -33.09 -10.07
CA ASN A 697 8.56 -32.86 -9.35
C ASN A 697 8.56 -31.58 -8.48
N ASN A 698 7.50 -30.77 -8.50
CA ASN A 698 7.45 -29.49 -7.76
C ASN A 698 6.96 -29.70 -6.32
N PHE A 699 7.77 -30.38 -5.51
CA PHE A 699 7.41 -30.77 -4.14
C PHE A 699 7.23 -29.59 -3.16
N GLN A 700 7.73 -28.39 -3.50
CA GLN A 700 7.52 -27.17 -2.69
C GLN A 700 6.24 -26.40 -3.04
N LEU A 701 5.55 -26.75 -4.12
CA LEU A 701 4.43 -26.01 -4.70
C LEU A 701 3.28 -25.83 -3.69
N LYS A 702 2.99 -24.57 -3.36
CA LYS A 702 1.90 -24.14 -2.46
C LYS A 702 0.70 -23.61 -3.24
N GLU A 703 0.92 -23.01 -4.41
CA GLU A 703 -0.12 -22.27 -5.13
C GLU A 703 -0.10 -22.55 -6.63
N VAL A 704 -1.27 -22.84 -7.19
CA VAL A 704 -1.46 -23.09 -8.63
C VAL A 704 -2.59 -22.21 -9.17
N LEU A 705 -2.25 -21.42 -10.18
CA LEU A 705 -3.09 -20.35 -10.72
C LEU A 705 -3.23 -20.53 -12.23
N ILE A 706 -4.35 -21.10 -12.68
CA ILE A 706 -4.60 -21.50 -14.08
C ILE A 706 -5.95 -20.94 -14.56
N MET A 707 -6.28 -19.73 -14.13
CA MET A 707 -7.59 -19.14 -14.45
C MET A 707 -7.60 -18.44 -15.81
N ASN A 708 -8.80 -18.26 -16.38
CA ASN A 708 -9.04 -17.58 -17.65
C ASN A 708 -8.21 -18.20 -18.80
N ASN A 709 -8.57 -19.43 -19.12
CA ASN A 709 -7.99 -20.30 -20.16
C ASN A 709 -9.12 -21.15 -20.79
N SER A 710 -8.79 -22.00 -21.77
CA SER A 710 -9.75 -22.85 -22.50
C SER A 710 -9.68 -24.34 -22.08
N ILE A 711 -9.31 -24.63 -20.83
CA ILE A 711 -9.02 -26.01 -20.40
C ILE A 711 -10.32 -26.83 -20.33
N LYS A 712 -10.41 -27.88 -21.15
CA LYS A 712 -11.61 -28.72 -21.31
C LYS A 712 -11.65 -29.96 -20.40
N SER A 713 -10.52 -30.35 -19.84
CA SER A 713 -10.39 -31.53 -18.98
C SER A 713 -9.15 -31.46 -18.09
N LEU A 714 -9.23 -32.04 -16.90
CA LEU A 714 -8.13 -32.18 -15.94
C LEU A 714 -7.71 -33.65 -15.82
N ASN A 715 -6.47 -33.91 -15.41
CA ASN A 715 -5.96 -35.27 -15.15
C ASN A 715 -6.02 -35.58 -13.64
N GLU A 716 -6.46 -36.78 -13.23
CA GLU A 716 -6.61 -37.12 -11.80
C GLU A 716 -5.30 -37.11 -10.99
N LYS A 717 -4.15 -37.24 -11.65
CA LYS A 717 -2.80 -37.25 -11.04
C LYS A 717 -2.07 -35.91 -11.15
N MET A 718 -2.71 -34.87 -11.66
CA MET A 718 -2.08 -33.56 -11.93
C MET A 718 -1.36 -32.97 -10.71
N PHE A 719 -1.87 -33.22 -9.50
CA PHE A 719 -1.29 -32.71 -8.25
C PHE A 719 -0.75 -33.81 -7.31
N GLU A 720 -0.55 -35.04 -7.81
CA GLU A 720 -0.26 -36.24 -6.99
C GLU A 720 0.96 -36.09 -6.07
N SER A 721 2.01 -35.38 -6.53
CA SER A 721 3.23 -35.11 -5.74
C SER A 721 3.17 -33.86 -4.86
N ASN A 722 2.23 -32.93 -5.11
CA ASN A 722 2.27 -31.57 -4.57
C ASN A 722 1.64 -31.50 -3.17
N THR A 723 2.18 -32.27 -2.23
CA THR A 723 1.65 -32.43 -0.86
C THR A 723 1.62 -31.13 -0.04
N LYS A 724 2.36 -30.10 -0.44
CA LYS A 724 2.37 -28.76 0.18
C LYS A 724 1.34 -27.77 -0.38
N LEU A 725 0.58 -28.16 -1.41
CA LEU A 725 -0.42 -27.31 -2.08
C LEU A 725 -1.48 -26.81 -1.08
N GLN A 726 -1.71 -25.50 -1.05
CA GLN A 726 -2.63 -24.79 -0.15
C GLN A 726 -3.76 -24.07 -0.89
N TYR A 727 -3.46 -23.51 -2.07
CA TYR A 727 -4.41 -22.73 -2.88
C TYR A 727 -4.42 -23.22 -4.34
N VAL A 728 -5.62 -23.40 -4.89
CA VAL A 728 -5.83 -23.83 -6.28
C VAL A 728 -6.92 -22.97 -6.91
N ASN A 729 -6.60 -22.27 -8.00
CA ASN A 729 -7.57 -21.50 -8.77
C ASN A 729 -7.61 -21.94 -10.24
N LEU A 730 -8.77 -22.47 -10.66
CA LEU A 730 -9.05 -23.01 -12.00
C LEU A 730 -10.22 -22.26 -12.67
N SER A 731 -10.58 -21.07 -12.18
CA SER A 731 -11.73 -20.29 -12.62
C SER A 731 -11.67 -19.89 -14.09
N SER A 732 -12.81 -19.69 -14.75
CA SER A 732 -12.90 -19.31 -16.17
C SER A 732 -12.16 -20.30 -17.07
N ASN A 733 -12.68 -21.54 -17.09
CA ASN A 733 -12.24 -22.65 -17.93
C ASN A 733 -13.47 -23.47 -18.41
N GLU A 734 -13.25 -24.34 -19.41
CA GLU A 734 -14.31 -25.03 -20.17
C GLU A 734 -14.64 -26.44 -19.66
N PHE A 735 -13.98 -26.94 -18.62
CA PHE A 735 -14.20 -28.31 -18.10
C PHE A 735 -15.57 -28.46 -17.42
N GLN A 736 -16.25 -29.58 -17.73
CA GLN A 736 -17.60 -29.87 -17.22
C GLN A 736 -17.63 -30.75 -15.96
N THR A 737 -16.51 -31.40 -15.63
CA THR A 737 -16.36 -32.31 -14.48
C THR A 737 -14.95 -32.19 -13.92
N ILE A 738 -14.76 -32.62 -12.66
CA ILE A 738 -13.45 -32.71 -12.00
C ILE A 738 -13.17 -34.21 -11.72
N PRO A 739 -11.97 -34.74 -12.04
CA PRO A 739 -11.62 -36.12 -11.73
C PRO A 739 -11.58 -36.33 -10.21
N LYS A 740 -12.31 -37.33 -9.70
CA LYS A 740 -12.59 -37.51 -8.27
C LYS A 740 -11.38 -37.68 -7.34
N ARG A 741 -10.19 -37.94 -7.90
CA ARG A 741 -8.93 -38.10 -7.17
C ARG A 741 -7.96 -36.93 -7.27
N LEU A 742 -8.33 -35.86 -8.00
CA LEU A 742 -7.46 -34.71 -8.32
C LEU A 742 -6.74 -34.12 -7.09
N PHE A 743 -7.38 -34.14 -5.93
CA PHE A 743 -6.85 -33.58 -4.67
C PHE A 743 -6.53 -34.63 -3.60
N GLN A 744 -6.57 -35.94 -3.93
CA GLN A 744 -6.52 -37.04 -2.96
C GLN A 744 -5.27 -37.02 -2.05
N HIS A 745 -4.14 -36.52 -2.55
CA HIS A 745 -2.86 -36.48 -1.82
C HIS A 745 -2.54 -35.09 -1.23
N ASN A 746 -3.36 -34.08 -1.53
CA ASN A 746 -3.10 -32.67 -1.22
C ASN A 746 -3.76 -32.28 0.11
N LEU A 747 -3.31 -32.94 1.18
CA LEU A 747 -3.90 -32.84 2.54
C LEU A 747 -3.81 -31.43 3.17
N ASN A 748 -3.05 -30.52 2.56
CA ASN A 748 -2.82 -29.15 3.04
C ASN A 748 -3.64 -28.08 2.30
N ILE A 749 -4.50 -28.44 1.33
CA ILE A 749 -5.33 -27.46 0.62
C ILE A 749 -6.29 -26.79 1.60
N LYS A 750 -6.23 -25.46 1.65
CA LYS A 750 -7.12 -24.57 2.40
C LYS A 750 -8.23 -24.00 1.53
N SER A 751 -7.96 -23.72 0.26
CA SER A 751 -8.99 -23.15 -0.62
C SER A 751 -8.88 -23.64 -2.06
N ILE A 752 -10.06 -23.92 -2.63
CA ILE A 752 -10.28 -24.29 -4.02
C ILE A 752 -11.26 -23.27 -4.63
N VAL A 753 -10.85 -22.64 -5.72
CA VAL A 753 -11.62 -21.58 -6.40
C VAL A 753 -11.79 -21.96 -7.87
N ILE A 754 -13.05 -22.20 -8.27
CA ILE A 754 -13.42 -22.60 -9.63
C ILE A 754 -14.70 -21.84 -9.99
N THR A 755 -14.57 -20.55 -10.33
CA THR A 755 -15.70 -19.69 -10.67
C THR A 755 -15.84 -19.46 -12.17
N LYS A 756 -17.01 -19.00 -12.62
CA LYS A 756 -17.27 -18.56 -14.02
C LYS A 756 -16.90 -19.63 -15.06
N GLY A 757 -17.26 -20.88 -14.79
CA GLY A 757 -16.87 -22.06 -15.57
C GLY A 757 -18.05 -22.83 -16.17
N SER A 758 -17.76 -24.02 -16.70
CA SER A 758 -18.77 -24.93 -17.27
C SER A 758 -19.06 -26.17 -16.42
N LEU A 759 -18.67 -26.17 -15.13
CA LEU A 759 -18.76 -27.32 -14.24
C LEU A 759 -20.22 -27.73 -13.98
N ARG A 760 -20.57 -28.99 -14.26
CA ARG A 760 -21.95 -29.53 -14.20
C ARG A 760 -22.20 -30.51 -13.05
N THR A 761 -21.19 -31.28 -12.68
CA THR A 761 -21.29 -32.28 -11.62
C THR A 761 -19.99 -32.38 -10.82
N LEU A 762 -20.14 -32.78 -9.55
CA LEU A 762 -19.06 -33.20 -8.67
C LEU A 762 -19.22 -34.69 -8.34
N ASP A 763 -18.12 -35.34 -7.99
CA ASP A 763 -18.09 -36.68 -7.41
C ASP A 763 -18.07 -36.58 -5.88
N THR A 764 -18.66 -37.53 -5.14
CA THR A 764 -18.62 -37.56 -3.67
C THR A 764 -17.19 -37.61 -3.12
N GLU A 765 -16.24 -38.23 -3.82
CA GLU A 765 -14.87 -38.46 -3.30
C GLU A 765 -13.94 -37.23 -3.43
N ILE A 766 -14.32 -36.17 -4.17
CA ILE A 766 -13.38 -35.11 -4.61
C ILE A 766 -12.71 -34.32 -3.47
N PHE A 767 -13.37 -34.16 -2.33
CA PHE A 767 -12.84 -33.47 -1.15
C PHE A 767 -12.59 -34.40 0.05
N GLU A 768 -12.74 -35.72 -0.15
CA GLU A 768 -12.85 -36.73 0.93
C GLU A 768 -11.60 -36.82 1.82
N LYS A 769 -10.42 -36.39 1.33
CA LYS A 769 -9.15 -36.36 2.08
C LYS A 769 -8.73 -34.97 2.54
N ASN A 770 -9.40 -33.91 2.08
CA ASN A 770 -8.94 -32.53 2.22
C ASN A 770 -9.52 -31.87 3.48
N GLY A 771 -9.30 -32.48 4.64
CA GLY A 771 -9.84 -32.04 5.94
C GLY A 771 -9.35 -30.67 6.44
N ARG A 772 -8.38 -30.06 5.73
CA ARG A 772 -7.86 -28.70 5.95
C ARG A 772 -8.53 -27.62 5.09
N LEU A 773 -9.50 -27.97 4.25
CA LEU A 773 -10.26 -26.98 3.48
C LEU A 773 -10.99 -26.01 4.42
N GLU A 774 -10.69 -24.72 4.25
CA GLU A 774 -11.31 -23.58 4.92
C GLU A 774 -12.33 -22.88 3.98
N ALA A 775 -12.13 -22.92 2.66
CA ALA A 775 -13.03 -22.28 1.69
C ALA A 775 -13.21 -23.08 0.38
N ILE A 776 -14.45 -23.21 -0.11
CA ILE A 776 -14.80 -23.86 -1.38
C ILE A 776 -15.66 -22.91 -2.21
N ILE A 777 -15.10 -22.34 -3.28
CA ILE A 777 -15.72 -21.28 -4.09
C ILE A 777 -15.99 -21.81 -5.50
N LEU A 778 -17.27 -22.05 -5.83
CA LEU A 778 -17.75 -22.75 -7.03
C LEU A 778 -18.84 -21.96 -7.79
N SER A 779 -18.90 -20.64 -7.60
CA SER A 779 -19.96 -19.79 -8.15
C SER A 779 -19.85 -19.49 -9.65
N SER A 780 -20.98 -19.19 -10.28
CA SER A 780 -21.09 -18.99 -11.74
C SER A 780 -20.67 -20.25 -12.52
N ASN A 781 -21.32 -21.37 -12.25
CA ASN A 781 -21.14 -22.65 -12.96
C ASN A 781 -22.50 -23.24 -13.39
N GLN A 782 -22.53 -24.52 -13.76
CA GLN A 782 -23.70 -25.23 -14.29
C GLN A 782 -24.12 -26.40 -13.38
N LEU A 783 -23.80 -26.36 -12.07
CA LEU A 783 -24.09 -27.45 -11.13
C LEU A 783 -25.60 -27.62 -10.95
N GLU A 784 -26.15 -28.77 -11.36
CA GLU A 784 -27.60 -29.08 -11.17
C GLU A 784 -27.93 -29.73 -9.82
N PHE A 785 -26.95 -30.43 -9.23
CA PHE A 785 -27.08 -31.10 -7.94
C PHE A 785 -25.71 -31.24 -7.25
N LEU A 786 -25.72 -31.45 -5.93
CA LEU A 786 -24.54 -31.83 -5.15
C LEU A 786 -24.70 -33.27 -4.63
N PRO A 787 -23.64 -34.09 -4.63
CA PRO A 787 -23.70 -35.41 -4.01
C PRO A 787 -23.90 -35.35 -2.49
N LYS A 788 -24.70 -36.29 -1.95
CA LYS A 788 -24.84 -36.48 -0.50
C LYS A 788 -23.47 -36.67 0.16
N HIS A 789 -23.29 -36.11 1.36
CA HIS A 789 -22.08 -36.18 2.18
C HIS A 789 -20.76 -35.66 1.53
N LEU A 790 -20.81 -34.94 0.40
CA LEU A 790 -19.62 -34.40 -0.30
C LEU A 790 -18.65 -33.61 0.62
N LEU A 791 -19.14 -32.96 1.67
CA LEU A 791 -18.35 -32.12 2.59
C LEU A 791 -18.05 -32.77 3.95
N LYS A 792 -18.43 -34.05 4.14
CA LYS A 792 -18.48 -34.72 5.45
C LYS A 792 -17.13 -34.76 6.19
N ASN A 793 -16.02 -34.75 5.48
CA ASN A 793 -14.67 -34.80 6.06
C ASN A 793 -13.99 -33.42 6.16
N ASN A 794 -14.60 -32.35 5.64
CA ASN A 794 -14.01 -31.01 5.56
C ASN A 794 -14.35 -30.19 6.82
N LEU A 795 -13.91 -30.71 7.98
CA LEU A 795 -14.33 -30.24 9.30
C LEU A 795 -13.99 -28.76 9.56
N LEU A 796 -12.94 -28.23 8.94
CA LEU A 796 -12.47 -26.84 9.09
C LEU A 796 -13.09 -25.85 8.08
N LEU A 797 -14.08 -26.27 7.28
CA LEU A 797 -14.71 -25.44 6.26
C LEU A 797 -15.47 -24.26 6.90
N LYS A 798 -15.13 -23.04 6.49
CA LYS A 798 -15.70 -21.75 6.93
C LYS A 798 -16.56 -21.09 5.86
N GLU A 799 -16.14 -21.14 4.61
CA GLU A 799 -16.77 -20.40 3.49
C GLU A 799 -17.15 -21.38 2.37
N ILE A 800 -18.43 -21.38 1.97
CA ILE A 800 -18.88 -22.04 0.74
C ILE A 800 -19.67 -21.07 -0.13
N ASP A 801 -19.29 -21.00 -1.41
CA ASP A 801 -19.98 -20.18 -2.40
C ASP A 801 -20.40 -21.04 -3.60
N LEU A 802 -21.71 -21.18 -3.77
CA LEU A 802 -22.39 -21.89 -4.85
C LEU A 802 -23.31 -20.96 -5.65
N ARG A 803 -23.17 -19.62 -5.48
CA ARG A 803 -23.95 -18.60 -6.17
C ARG A 803 -23.95 -18.80 -7.69
N ALA A 804 -25.05 -18.48 -8.37
CA ALA A 804 -25.17 -18.59 -9.83
C ALA A 804 -24.83 -20.00 -10.35
N ASN A 805 -25.66 -20.97 -9.96
CA ASN A 805 -25.62 -22.36 -10.44
C ASN A 805 -27.05 -22.81 -10.81
N LEU A 806 -27.26 -24.11 -11.02
CA LEU A 806 -28.55 -24.69 -11.42
C LEU A 806 -29.15 -25.62 -10.34
N LEU A 807 -28.71 -25.48 -9.08
CA LEU A 807 -29.06 -26.39 -7.99
C LEU A 807 -30.56 -26.35 -7.70
N LYS A 808 -31.22 -27.52 -7.75
CA LYS A 808 -32.68 -27.66 -7.52
C LYS A 808 -33.06 -27.95 -6.06
N ALA A 809 -32.12 -28.50 -5.29
CA ALA A 809 -32.27 -28.82 -3.88
C ALA A 809 -30.88 -28.91 -3.21
N ILE A 810 -30.86 -28.84 -1.88
CA ILE A 810 -29.68 -29.14 -1.06
C ILE A 810 -30.06 -30.27 -0.10
N ASP A 811 -29.19 -31.27 0.05
CA ASP A 811 -29.44 -32.40 0.93
C ASP A 811 -29.29 -32.02 2.41
N GLU A 812 -30.16 -32.53 3.30
CA GLU A 812 -30.10 -32.16 4.72
C GLU A 812 -28.81 -32.60 5.43
N SER A 813 -28.10 -33.61 4.91
CA SER A 813 -26.81 -34.08 5.44
C SER A 813 -25.59 -33.32 4.91
N MET A 814 -25.80 -32.28 4.11
CA MET A 814 -24.72 -31.57 3.40
C MET A 814 -23.70 -30.95 4.35
N PHE A 815 -24.15 -30.32 5.43
CA PHE A 815 -23.30 -29.56 6.37
C PHE A 815 -23.19 -30.19 7.77
N GLU A 816 -23.62 -31.45 7.92
CA GLU A 816 -23.76 -32.19 9.19
C GLU A 816 -22.52 -32.11 10.10
N THR A 817 -21.31 -32.07 9.53
CA THR A 817 -20.04 -32.10 10.27
C THR A 817 -19.25 -30.79 10.22
N ASN A 818 -19.67 -29.81 9.42
CA ASN A 818 -18.92 -28.58 9.15
C ASN A 818 -19.20 -27.50 10.23
N VAL A 819 -18.89 -27.83 11.49
CA VAL A 819 -19.22 -27.01 12.68
C VAL A 819 -18.55 -25.63 12.70
N PHE A 820 -17.52 -25.42 11.87
CA PHE A 820 -16.82 -24.14 11.69
C PHE A 820 -17.32 -23.31 10.50
N LEU A 821 -18.43 -23.69 9.85
CA LEU A 821 -19.00 -22.94 8.73
C LEU A 821 -19.51 -21.57 9.21
N GLU A 822 -18.94 -20.49 8.65
CA GLU A 822 -19.26 -19.09 8.97
C GLU A 822 -20.08 -18.41 7.86
N LYS A 823 -19.90 -18.79 6.59
CA LYS A 823 -20.49 -18.12 5.41
C LYS A 823 -20.93 -19.13 4.35
N ALA A 824 -22.16 -19.04 3.85
CA ALA A 824 -22.72 -19.96 2.85
C ALA A 824 -23.63 -19.26 1.82
N ASN A 825 -23.20 -19.14 0.56
CA ASN A 825 -23.98 -18.50 -0.52
C ASN A 825 -24.54 -19.53 -1.51
N PHE A 826 -25.85 -19.46 -1.76
CA PHE A 826 -26.62 -20.28 -2.71
C PHE A 826 -27.52 -19.41 -3.63
N ALA A 827 -27.29 -18.11 -3.71
CA ALA A 827 -28.12 -17.21 -4.50
C ALA A 827 -28.06 -17.52 -6.01
N LEU A 828 -29.03 -17.03 -6.78
CA LEU A 828 -29.10 -17.21 -8.24
C LEU A 828 -29.10 -18.70 -8.65
N ASN A 829 -29.79 -19.56 -7.89
CA ASN A 829 -29.91 -21.00 -8.16
C ASN A 829 -31.35 -21.36 -8.60
N LYS A 830 -31.76 -22.63 -8.44
CA LYS A 830 -33.10 -23.14 -8.79
C LYS A 830 -33.73 -23.91 -7.62
N ILE A 831 -33.34 -23.58 -6.38
CA ILE A 831 -33.75 -24.30 -5.18
C ILE A 831 -35.23 -24.05 -4.89
N GLU A 832 -36.03 -25.11 -4.80
CA GLU A 832 -37.48 -25.01 -4.49
C GLU A 832 -37.80 -25.23 -3.00
N TYR A 833 -36.93 -25.94 -2.28
CA TYR A 833 -37.18 -26.40 -0.91
C TYR A 833 -35.90 -26.41 -0.04
N LEU A 834 -36.03 -26.01 1.23
CA LEU A 834 -34.96 -26.03 2.23
C LEU A 834 -35.35 -26.91 3.43
N PRO A 835 -34.70 -28.08 3.64
CA PRO A 835 -35.09 -29.06 4.65
C PRO A 835 -34.64 -28.69 6.07
N ARG A 836 -35.39 -29.17 7.08
CA ARG A 836 -35.25 -28.78 8.50
C ARG A 836 -33.84 -28.84 9.07
N ASN A 837 -33.10 -29.90 8.75
CA ASN A 837 -31.83 -30.20 9.38
C ASN A 837 -30.60 -29.62 8.67
N LEU A 838 -30.77 -28.91 7.53
CA LEU A 838 -29.69 -28.50 6.63
C LEU A 838 -28.48 -27.82 7.31
N PHE A 839 -28.73 -27.02 8.35
CA PHE A 839 -27.69 -26.33 9.12
C PHE A 839 -27.72 -26.68 10.62
N SER A 840 -28.23 -27.87 10.99
CA SER A 840 -28.56 -28.19 12.40
C SER A 840 -27.37 -28.14 13.37
N ASN A 841 -26.14 -28.24 12.86
CA ASN A 841 -24.91 -28.32 13.66
C ASN A 841 -23.99 -27.11 13.44
N ASN A 842 -24.40 -26.13 12.63
CA ASN A 842 -23.53 -25.05 12.14
C ASN A 842 -23.72 -23.76 12.96
N ALA A 843 -23.58 -23.84 14.28
CA ALA A 843 -23.89 -22.76 15.21
C ALA A 843 -22.96 -21.51 15.10
N LEU A 844 -21.91 -21.57 14.28
CA LEU A 844 -21.00 -20.45 13.97
C LEU A 844 -21.35 -19.72 12.67
N LEU A 845 -22.40 -20.15 11.96
CA LEU A 845 -22.84 -19.60 10.68
C LEU A 845 -23.36 -18.16 10.87
N ARG A 846 -22.68 -17.19 10.23
CA ARG A 846 -22.94 -15.75 10.28
C ARG A 846 -23.76 -15.23 9.11
N SER A 847 -23.52 -15.74 7.90
CA SER A 847 -24.19 -15.25 6.70
C SER A 847 -24.66 -16.38 5.81
N ILE A 848 -25.94 -16.32 5.41
CA ILE A 848 -26.55 -17.22 4.43
C ILE A 848 -27.26 -16.39 3.37
N ASP A 849 -27.05 -16.71 2.10
CA ASP A 849 -27.73 -16.05 0.98
C ASP A 849 -28.45 -17.08 0.08
N PHE A 850 -29.78 -16.97 0.03
CA PHE A 850 -30.68 -17.75 -0.81
C PHE A 850 -31.39 -16.89 -1.88
N SER A 851 -30.94 -15.66 -2.10
CA SER A 851 -31.60 -14.69 -3.00
C SER A 851 -31.71 -15.20 -4.44
N ASN A 852 -32.73 -14.78 -5.20
CA ASN A 852 -32.98 -15.22 -6.57
C ASN A 852 -33.06 -16.76 -6.71
N ASN A 853 -33.95 -17.39 -5.94
CA ASN A 853 -34.34 -18.79 -6.09
C ASN A 853 -35.88 -18.93 -6.21
N PRO A 854 -36.40 -20.09 -6.64
CA PRO A 854 -37.83 -20.41 -6.65
C PRO A 854 -38.31 -21.04 -5.32
N ILE A 855 -37.81 -20.63 -4.15
CA ILE A 855 -38.11 -21.32 -2.87
C ILE A 855 -39.59 -21.11 -2.50
N VAL A 856 -40.30 -22.22 -2.31
CA VAL A 856 -41.70 -22.25 -1.85
C VAL A 856 -41.87 -22.92 -0.49
N GLY A 857 -40.84 -23.59 0.03
CA GLY A 857 -40.87 -24.22 1.35
C GLY A 857 -39.54 -24.10 2.09
N VAL A 858 -39.59 -23.65 3.34
CA VAL A 858 -38.44 -23.61 4.26
C VAL A 858 -38.85 -24.22 5.59
N GLU A 859 -38.14 -25.27 6.00
CA GLU A 859 -38.31 -25.90 7.31
C GLU A 859 -37.14 -25.66 8.27
N ILE A 860 -36.08 -24.97 7.82
CA ILE A 860 -34.82 -24.82 8.56
C ILE A 860 -35.07 -24.36 10.00
N ASP A 861 -34.51 -25.11 10.95
CA ASP A 861 -34.52 -24.77 12.37
C ASP A 861 -33.49 -23.69 12.69
N PHE A 862 -33.80 -22.44 12.33
CA PHE A 862 -32.94 -21.27 12.53
C PHE A 862 -32.57 -21.02 14.00
N SER A 863 -33.31 -21.59 14.97
CA SER A 863 -33.02 -21.44 16.42
C SER A 863 -31.65 -21.98 16.83
N LYS A 864 -31.04 -22.83 16.00
CA LYS A 864 -29.71 -23.43 16.22
C LYS A 864 -28.56 -22.52 15.76
N LEU A 865 -28.82 -21.48 14.98
CA LEU A 865 -27.78 -20.62 14.38
C LEU A 865 -27.40 -19.46 15.30
N GLN A 866 -26.73 -19.78 16.41
CA GLN A 866 -26.38 -18.85 17.50
C GLN A 866 -25.45 -17.67 17.12
N LYS A 867 -24.98 -17.62 15.87
CA LYS A 867 -24.10 -16.57 15.34
C LYS A 867 -24.59 -15.93 14.05
N ILE A 868 -25.84 -16.16 13.65
CA ILE A 868 -26.37 -15.61 12.41
C ILE A 868 -26.51 -14.07 12.50
N GLU A 869 -25.87 -13.39 11.57
CA GLU A 869 -25.84 -11.93 11.40
C GLU A 869 -26.69 -11.51 10.18
N SER A 870 -26.81 -12.38 9.16
CA SER A 870 -27.59 -12.13 7.95
C SER A 870 -28.18 -13.42 7.34
N ILE A 871 -29.44 -13.36 6.91
CA ILE A 871 -30.10 -14.38 6.08
C ILE A 871 -30.84 -13.65 4.96
N LEU A 872 -30.49 -13.89 3.70
CA LEU A 872 -31.09 -13.21 2.55
C LEU A 872 -31.99 -14.16 1.75
N PHE A 873 -33.25 -13.76 1.53
CA PHE A 873 -34.25 -14.49 0.72
C PHE A 873 -34.80 -13.63 -0.45
N ILE A 874 -34.13 -12.53 -0.79
CA ILE A 874 -34.57 -11.52 -1.76
C ILE A 874 -34.91 -12.17 -3.11
N MET A 875 -36.02 -11.77 -3.75
CA MET A 875 -36.48 -12.32 -5.04
C MET A 875 -36.73 -13.84 -5.02
N ASN A 876 -37.38 -14.33 -3.97
CA ASN A 876 -38.05 -15.65 -3.94
C ASN A 876 -39.59 -15.49 -4.06
N PRO A 877 -40.35 -16.56 -4.38
CA PRO A 877 -41.80 -16.61 -4.21
C PRO A 877 -42.26 -16.24 -2.78
N CYS A 878 -43.55 -15.89 -2.62
CA CYS A 878 -44.13 -15.58 -1.31
C CYS A 878 -44.03 -16.78 -0.35
N ILE A 879 -43.20 -16.67 0.69
CA ILE A 879 -43.00 -17.72 1.70
C ILE A 879 -44.03 -17.54 2.83
N ASP A 880 -45.28 -17.92 2.57
CA ASP A 880 -46.48 -17.63 3.39
C ASP A 880 -46.46 -18.13 4.86
N ALA A 881 -45.45 -18.88 5.31
CA ALA A 881 -45.53 -19.72 6.53
C ALA A 881 -44.40 -19.55 7.58
N VAL A 882 -43.32 -18.82 7.31
CA VAL A 882 -42.03 -19.07 8.01
C VAL A 882 -41.71 -18.13 9.18
N PHE A 883 -42.25 -16.91 9.21
CA PHE A 883 -41.77 -15.86 10.13
C PHE A 883 -42.64 -15.57 11.36
N THR A 884 -43.55 -16.48 11.74
CA THR A 884 -44.43 -16.29 12.91
C THR A 884 -43.77 -16.57 14.27
N THR A 885 -42.55 -17.12 14.30
CA THR A 885 -41.88 -17.60 15.53
C THR A 885 -40.41 -17.20 15.67
N VAL A 886 -39.85 -16.40 14.76
CA VAL A 886 -38.52 -15.80 14.92
C VAL A 886 -38.63 -14.30 14.75
N SER A 887 -38.35 -13.54 15.80
CA SER A 887 -38.31 -12.08 15.76
C SER A 887 -37.02 -11.62 15.06
N ILE A 888 -37.11 -11.44 13.75
CA ILE A 888 -36.10 -10.80 12.90
C ILE A 888 -36.73 -9.48 12.42
N ASP A 889 -36.02 -8.37 12.56
CA ASP A 889 -36.56 -7.04 12.20
C ASP A 889 -36.60 -6.86 10.66
N PHE A 890 -37.80 -6.62 10.12
CA PHE A 890 -38.03 -6.48 8.68
C PHE A 890 -37.80 -5.04 8.19
N TYR A 891 -36.79 -4.85 7.34
CA TYR A 891 -36.54 -3.57 6.67
C TYR A 891 -37.26 -3.47 5.30
N ILE A 892 -38.53 -3.09 5.35
CA ILE A 892 -39.34 -2.81 4.15
C ILE A 892 -38.83 -1.52 3.47
N TYR A 893 -38.25 -1.67 2.26
CA TYR A 893 -37.81 -0.53 1.45
C TYR A 893 -38.99 0.30 0.93
N ARG A 894 -38.89 1.62 1.07
CA ARG A 894 -39.94 2.59 0.71
C ARG A 894 -39.59 3.30 -0.59
N ASN A 895 -40.42 3.18 -1.62
CA ASN A 895 -40.19 3.80 -2.94
C ASN A 895 -41.06 5.07 -3.15
N HIS A 896 -40.72 5.86 -4.18
CA HIS A 896 -40.69 7.32 -4.10
C HIS A 896 -42.02 8.13 -4.12
N TYR A 897 -43.20 7.52 -3.96
CA TYR A 897 -44.49 8.22 -4.04
C TYR A 897 -45.31 8.15 -2.74
N ASN A 898 -45.69 9.34 -2.24
CA ASN A 898 -46.44 9.49 -1.00
C ASN A 898 -47.92 9.15 -1.16
N ASN A 899 -48.33 7.98 -0.66
CA ASN A 899 -49.39 7.87 0.34
C ASN A 899 -49.46 6.45 0.93
N LEU A 900 -49.78 6.35 2.23
CA LEU A 900 -50.05 5.07 2.88
C LEU A 900 -51.46 4.61 2.52
N THR A 901 -51.59 3.48 1.82
CA THR A 901 -52.87 2.82 1.58
C THR A 901 -52.65 1.31 1.55
N LEU A 902 -53.43 0.58 2.34
CA LEU A 902 -53.27 -0.86 2.54
C LEU A 902 -53.92 -1.61 1.37
N PHE A 903 -53.16 -1.83 0.29
CA PHE A 903 -53.64 -2.55 -0.89
C PHE A 903 -53.73 -4.06 -0.65
N GLN A 904 -54.86 -4.49 -0.09
CA GLN A 904 -55.31 -5.88 -0.16
C GLN A 904 -55.97 -6.15 -1.52
N ASP A 905 -55.17 -6.17 -2.59
CA ASP A 905 -55.66 -6.48 -3.93
C ASP A 905 -55.11 -7.79 -4.47
N LYS A 906 -55.86 -8.40 -5.39
CA LYS A 906 -55.52 -9.71 -5.97
C LYS A 906 -54.73 -9.52 -7.27
N LEU A 907 -53.80 -10.45 -7.53
CA LEU A 907 -53.06 -10.63 -8.79
C LEU A 907 -51.80 -9.77 -9.01
N SER A 908 -50.80 -9.89 -8.12
CA SER A 908 -49.38 -9.82 -8.54
C SER A 908 -48.52 -10.75 -7.67
N THR A 909 -47.84 -11.72 -8.28
CA THR A 909 -47.13 -12.81 -7.59
C THR A 909 -45.70 -12.42 -7.21
N THR A 910 -45.55 -11.36 -6.40
CA THR A 910 -44.22 -10.88 -5.99
C THR A 910 -44.31 -10.25 -4.59
N CYS A 911 -43.90 -11.01 -3.58
CA CYS A 911 -43.72 -10.48 -2.23
C CYS A 911 -42.33 -9.84 -2.14
N TYR A 912 -42.28 -8.60 -1.65
CA TYR A 912 -41.08 -8.05 -1.04
C TYR A 912 -41.12 -8.44 0.44
N LEU A 913 -40.18 -9.30 0.83
CA LEU A 913 -39.93 -9.81 2.18
C LEU A 913 -38.43 -9.63 2.48
#